data_AF-A0A386PQU5-F1
#
_entry.id   AF-A0A386PQU5-F1
#
_cell.length_a   1.000
_cell.length_b   1.000
_cell.length_c   1.000
_cell.angle_alpha   90.00
_cell.angle_beta   90.00
_cell.angle_gamma   90.00
#
_symmetry.space_group_name_H-M   'P 1'
#
loop_
_entity.id
_entity.type
_entity.pdbx_description
1 polymer ?
#
loop_
_entity_poly.entity_id
_entity_poly.type
_entity_poly.pdbx_seq_one_letter_code
_entity_poly.pdbx_strand_id
1 'polypeptide(L)'
;MRIVDEKDVSEDNISILGAIFEINSFYKKLGYYFNNFAHKYLENQANVHSNQDIKIDYNNALSTIIHIFKLDDKQSGIILDEMRYTGKILPKKVFKYKTNSFYDYGLRLISLENGISHNLSTVFNTYTIWDTPEKIMLYLAKKNHVVGLSATAGIKSKLSNYDLDYLEGCLKDSYVNAIDDKLISEETLIELNNQDKEYTNQSIPINSSSTEQIGEYLDYGDRSNPGDLNNILKKIMGEKFSIDKITAIGNGIQSRTTENYLMKRYLEIIYSMAIFFKNKNLESFLCLNNKSAKENDNKLDLNLLKNVFDYFNEENSDDAYLFNLQGENFAETKAKIKSKLHKGGRVFVLSTYQTIGDGQNLQYTPFSSEKLKQINISNFSETDQRYTKKDFDGLYLGEITYVIESLSDSDFDVKELLNYFFQIEYLAKSYEISINEKNYLINRGLQKISNEKVYSNLKLITKESSRRKLLTTVIQAVGRLSRTFNKNEISILISDNLLKNLPYDDLKEMKDAGLLTMEMISVFELLPDKSEISQSVSDKNRRNNAKNRNEDCELFVYRILSSFRQAENYESGQDYDDLRESVLKHPVLTEGEQTDYSEFYIEMDGPEYWISSDKNPNYYFKKDMTNESLIEISERSSTLPDFMKNPIVRKYFVDNGWPTKFRTDGRIMCSYLFQFIYKAIVAEKAGIAILENQLNIKLKRFSKEGFFEKFDYEFMNGQIVFDFKNWKNFDKEFEQEIDRVSKKLDEVNGKKAFIINLIGDGSYLPYETNDERIVIVQSLMNKDGILNDGNIRYIAKRIAQTS
;
A
#
# COMPACT_ATOMS: atom_id res chain seq x y z
N MET A 1 2.45 -9.71 -15.37
CA MET A 1 1.91 -9.90 -16.73
C MET A 1 3.01 -10.56 -17.55
N ARG A 2 2.82 -11.76 -18.11
CA ARG A 2 3.84 -12.42 -18.93
C ARG A 2 3.77 -11.78 -20.32
N ILE A 3 4.86 -11.16 -20.76
CA ILE A 3 5.00 -10.67 -22.13
C ILE A 3 4.94 -11.92 -23.02
N VAL A 4 3.84 -12.07 -23.76
CA VAL A 4 3.76 -13.06 -24.83
C VAL A 4 4.50 -12.43 -25.99
N ASP A 5 5.59 -13.06 -26.40
CA ASP A 5 6.36 -12.67 -27.58
C ASP A 5 5.42 -12.77 -28.80
N GLU A 6 5.34 -11.73 -29.64
CA GLU A 6 4.51 -11.73 -30.86
C GLU A 6 4.85 -12.91 -31.80
N LYS A 7 5.99 -13.57 -31.59
CA LYS A 7 6.47 -14.71 -32.36
C LYS A 7 5.80 -16.05 -32.03
N ASP A 8 4.99 -16.14 -30.97
CA ASP A 8 4.28 -17.39 -30.59
C ASP A 8 2.82 -17.46 -31.10
N VAL A 9 2.38 -16.52 -31.94
CA VAL A 9 1.03 -16.55 -32.52
C VAL A 9 0.99 -17.44 -33.75
N SER A 10 0.67 -18.73 -33.57
CA SER A 10 0.13 -19.53 -34.68
C SER A 10 -1.30 -19.08 -35.00
N GLU A 11 -1.66 -18.96 -36.28
CA GLU A 11 -3.01 -18.54 -36.73
C GLU A 11 -4.16 -19.39 -36.15
N ASP A 12 -3.88 -20.61 -35.67
CA ASP A 12 -4.87 -21.53 -35.10
C ASP A 12 -5.09 -21.42 -33.57
N ASN A 13 -4.35 -20.56 -32.86
CA ASN A 13 -4.49 -20.44 -31.40
C ASN A 13 -5.43 -19.29 -31.01
N ILE A 14 -6.61 -19.62 -30.48
CA ILE A 14 -7.51 -18.62 -29.84
C ILE A 14 -6.80 -18.05 -28.61
N SER A 15 -6.42 -16.78 -28.68
CA SER A 15 -5.87 -16.06 -27.53
C SER A 15 -6.97 -15.84 -26.48
N ILE A 16 -6.88 -16.54 -25.35
CA ILE A 16 -7.80 -16.34 -24.21
C ILE A 16 -7.78 -14.88 -23.74
N LEU A 17 -6.59 -14.26 -23.73
CA LEU A 17 -6.44 -12.83 -23.42
C LEU A 17 -7.15 -11.97 -24.47
N GLY A 18 -7.01 -12.29 -25.76
CA GLY A 18 -7.72 -11.64 -26.86
C GLY A 18 -9.24 -11.70 -26.67
N ALA A 19 -9.79 -12.89 -26.41
CA ALA A 19 -11.21 -13.10 -26.15
C ALA A 19 -11.70 -12.27 -24.94
N ILE A 20 -10.93 -12.24 -23.85
CA ILE A 20 -11.23 -11.40 -22.68
C ILE A 20 -11.25 -9.92 -23.05
N PHE A 21 -10.30 -9.43 -23.85
CA PHE A 21 -10.29 -8.04 -24.30
C PHE A 21 -11.49 -7.72 -25.19
N GLU A 22 -11.89 -8.62 -26.09
CA GLU A 22 -13.06 -8.46 -26.94
C GLU A 22 -14.36 -8.43 -26.13
N ILE A 23 -14.53 -9.34 -25.17
CA ILE A 23 -15.68 -9.37 -24.26
C ILE A 23 -15.78 -8.04 -23.49
N ASN A 24 -14.66 -7.56 -22.94
CA ASN A 24 -14.61 -6.28 -22.25
C ASN A 24 -14.91 -5.09 -23.18
N SER A 25 -14.40 -5.13 -24.41
CA SER A 25 -14.67 -4.12 -25.44
C SER A 25 -16.16 -4.08 -25.79
N PHE A 26 -16.78 -5.25 -25.93
CA PHE A 26 -18.21 -5.40 -26.14
C PHE A 26 -19.02 -4.81 -24.99
N TYR A 27 -18.74 -5.19 -23.74
CA TYR A 27 -19.43 -4.63 -22.57
C TYR A 27 -19.29 -3.10 -22.48
N LYS A 28 -18.11 -2.55 -22.78
CA LYS A 28 -17.90 -1.09 -22.82
C LYS A 28 -18.71 -0.41 -23.92
N LYS A 29 -18.74 -0.97 -25.13
CA LYS A 29 -19.49 -0.42 -26.27
C LYS A 29 -21.00 -0.49 -26.01
N LEU A 30 -21.47 -1.61 -25.48
CA LEU A 30 -22.86 -1.79 -25.06
C LEU A 30 -23.21 -0.79 -23.94
N GLY A 31 -22.32 -0.67 -22.95
CA GLY A 31 -22.17 0.42 -21.97
C GLY A 31 -22.57 1.78 -22.51
N TYR A 32 -21.73 2.23 -23.43
CA TYR A 32 -21.86 3.52 -24.08
C TYR A 32 -23.15 3.68 -24.86
N TYR A 33 -23.58 2.62 -25.56
CA TYR A 33 -24.82 2.62 -26.33
C TYR A 33 -26.06 2.84 -25.43
N PHE A 34 -26.23 2.07 -24.34
CA PHE A 34 -27.38 2.28 -23.45
C PHE A 34 -27.31 3.60 -22.69
N ASN A 35 -26.13 4.07 -22.27
CA ASN A 35 -25.99 5.39 -21.63
C ASN A 35 -26.43 6.51 -22.57
N ASN A 36 -25.96 6.51 -23.81
CA ASN A 36 -26.37 7.51 -24.80
C ASN A 36 -27.87 7.45 -25.10
N PHE A 37 -28.44 6.24 -25.15
CA PHE A 37 -29.88 6.09 -25.35
C PHE A 37 -30.67 6.59 -24.14
N ALA A 38 -30.24 6.27 -22.91
CA ALA A 38 -30.86 6.77 -21.68
C ALA A 38 -30.84 8.31 -21.62
N HIS A 39 -29.74 8.95 -22.00
CA HIS A 39 -29.66 10.42 -22.09
C HIS A 39 -30.61 10.99 -23.14
N LYS A 40 -30.64 10.45 -24.37
CA LYS A 40 -31.59 10.88 -25.40
C LYS A 40 -33.04 10.66 -24.99
N TYR A 41 -33.32 9.58 -24.27
CA TYR A 41 -34.64 9.30 -23.72
C TYR A 41 -35.03 10.35 -22.68
N LEU A 42 -34.15 10.69 -21.74
CA LEU A 42 -34.38 11.77 -20.77
C LEU A 42 -34.62 13.13 -21.44
N GLU A 43 -33.83 13.48 -22.46
CA GLU A 43 -34.00 14.72 -23.23
C GLU A 43 -35.36 14.77 -23.92
N ASN A 44 -35.78 13.66 -24.54
CA ASN A 44 -37.10 13.57 -25.16
C ASN A 44 -38.23 13.65 -24.12
N GLN A 45 -38.08 13.00 -22.97
CA GLN A 45 -39.09 13.06 -21.91
C GLN A 45 -39.24 14.47 -21.34
N ALA A 46 -38.14 15.21 -21.20
CA ALA A 46 -38.17 16.62 -20.78
C ALA A 46 -38.90 17.52 -21.78
N ASN A 47 -38.95 17.15 -23.07
CA ASN A 47 -39.65 17.91 -24.13
C ASN A 47 -41.13 17.53 -24.29
N VAL A 48 -41.55 16.36 -23.79
CA VAL A 48 -42.89 15.79 -24.04
C VAL A 48 -43.78 15.85 -22.78
N HIS A 49 -43.21 16.02 -21.59
CA HIS A 49 -43.95 15.98 -20.33
C HIS A 49 -44.16 17.36 -19.70
N SER A 50 -45.29 17.50 -19.00
CA SER A 50 -45.69 18.70 -18.27
C SER A 50 -44.91 18.84 -16.96
N ASN A 51 -44.88 20.05 -16.38
CA ASN A 51 -44.24 20.30 -15.08
C ASN A 51 -44.86 19.52 -13.90
N GLN A 52 -46.00 18.84 -14.09
CA GLN A 52 -46.68 18.04 -13.07
C GLN A 52 -46.33 16.54 -13.15
N ASP A 53 -45.59 16.11 -14.19
CA ASP A 53 -45.23 14.71 -14.36
C ASP A 53 -44.07 14.29 -13.43
N ILE A 54 -44.05 13.01 -13.05
CA ILE A 54 -42.96 12.46 -12.23
C ILE A 54 -41.66 12.51 -13.05
N LYS A 55 -40.67 13.25 -12.53
CA LYS A 55 -39.36 13.33 -13.16
C LYS A 55 -38.70 11.95 -13.20
N ILE A 56 -38.51 11.42 -14.40
CA ILE A 56 -37.72 10.22 -14.63
C ILE A 56 -36.25 10.56 -14.37
N ASP A 57 -35.61 9.83 -13.46
CA ASP A 57 -34.18 9.96 -13.21
C ASP A 57 -33.35 9.08 -14.18
N TYR A 58 -32.05 9.28 -14.18
CA TYR A 58 -31.14 8.53 -15.05
C TYR A 58 -31.20 7.01 -14.84
N ASN A 59 -31.34 6.56 -13.59
CA ASN A 59 -31.38 5.13 -13.30
C ASN A 59 -32.66 4.48 -13.86
N ASN A 60 -33.80 5.14 -13.71
CA ASN A 60 -35.07 4.67 -14.28
C ASN A 60 -35.04 4.70 -15.81
N ALA A 61 -34.44 5.73 -16.42
CA ALA A 61 -34.24 5.79 -17.87
C ALA A 61 -33.38 4.62 -18.36
N LEU A 62 -32.24 4.36 -17.70
CA LEU A 62 -31.35 3.26 -18.06
C LEU A 62 -32.02 1.89 -17.90
N SER A 63 -32.71 1.65 -16.78
CA SER A 63 -33.49 0.43 -16.56
C SER A 63 -34.58 0.24 -17.62
N THR A 64 -35.25 1.33 -18.05
CA THR A 64 -36.25 1.28 -19.12
C THR A 64 -35.64 0.83 -20.44
N ILE A 65 -34.49 1.41 -20.83
CA ILE A 65 -33.78 1.03 -22.07
C ILE A 65 -33.34 -0.43 -22.01
N ILE A 66 -32.74 -0.87 -20.90
CA ILE A 66 -32.26 -2.25 -20.72
C ILE A 66 -33.43 -3.24 -20.82
N HIS A 67 -34.57 -2.93 -20.21
CA HIS A 67 -35.74 -3.80 -20.23
C HIS A 67 -36.27 -4.08 -21.65
N ILE A 68 -36.15 -3.13 -22.58
CA ILE A 68 -36.56 -3.31 -24.00
C ILE A 68 -35.80 -4.47 -24.66
N PHE A 69 -34.54 -4.70 -24.26
CA PHE A 69 -33.71 -5.77 -24.82
C PHE A 69 -34.03 -7.16 -24.25
N LYS A 70 -35.04 -7.28 -23.37
CA LYS A 70 -35.52 -8.55 -22.78
C LYS A 70 -34.41 -9.37 -22.12
N LEU A 71 -33.44 -8.67 -21.54
CA LEU A 71 -32.43 -9.27 -20.71
C LEU A 71 -33.08 -9.78 -19.42
N ASP A 72 -32.64 -10.92 -18.92
CA ASP A 72 -33.10 -11.40 -17.62
C ASP A 72 -32.61 -10.47 -16.48
N ASP A 73 -33.15 -10.65 -15.28
CA ASP A 73 -32.82 -9.78 -14.15
C ASP A 73 -31.32 -9.82 -13.78
N LYS A 74 -30.66 -10.96 -13.99
CA LYS A 74 -29.23 -11.14 -13.69
C LYS A 74 -28.37 -10.41 -14.74
N GLN A 75 -28.70 -10.57 -16.03
CA GLN A 75 -28.06 -9.87 -17.14
C GLN A 75 -28.26 -8.36 -17.03
N SER A 76 -29.48 -7.93 -16.73
CA SER A 76 -29.82 -6.53 -16.49
C SER A 76 -29.04 -5.97 -15.30
N GLY A 77 -28.92 -6.73 -14.21
CA GLY A 77 -28.12 -6.38 -13.04
C GLY A 77 -26.64 -6.18 -13.38
N ILE A 78 -26.02 -7.14 -14.08
CA ILE A 78 -24.61 -7.06 -14.51
C ILE A 78 -24.37 -5.80 -15.35
N ILE A 79 -25.24 -5.56 -16.34
CA ILE A 79 -25.10 -4.40 -17.22
C ILE A 79 -25.33 -3.10 -16.45
N LEU A 80 -26.35 -3.03 -15.59
CA LEU A 80 -26.61 -1.86 -14.77
C LEU A 80 -25.44 -1.55 -13.84
N ASP A 81 -24.84 -2.56 -13.22
CA ASP A 81 -23.68 -2.36 -12.35
C ASP A 81 -22.47 -1.90 -13.16
N GLU A 82 -22.10 -2.61 -14.24
CA GLU A 82 -21.06 -2.16 -15.18
C GLU A 82 -21.32 -0.75 -15.71
N MET A 83 -22.56 -0.36 -16.01
CA MET A 83 -22.92 0.97 -16.52
C MET A 83 -22.94 2.05 -15.45
N ARG A 84 -23.41 1.74 -14.25
CA ARG A 84 -23.33 2.64 -13.10
C ARG A 84 -21.87 2.96 -12.77
N TYR A 85 -20.97 1.99 -12.92
CA TYR A 85 -19.54 2.19 -12.70
C TYR A 85 -18.81 2.81 -13.91
N THR A 86 -19.10 2.41 -15.15
CA THR A 86 -18.48 2.98 -16.36
C THR A 86 -19.00 4.39 -16.67
N GLY A 87 -20.26 4.69 -16.35
CA GLY A 87 -20.88 6.03 -16.46
C GLY A 87 -20.54 6.97 -15.30
N LYS A 88 -20.21 6.41 -14.12
CA LYS A 88 -19.62 7.13 -12.98
C LYS A 88 -18.12 6.88 -12.82
N ILE A 89 -17.39 6.60 -13.92
CA ILE A 89 -15.95 6.87 -13.90
C ILE A 89 -15.86 8.33 -13.50
N LEU A 90 -15.40 8.56 -12.27
CA LEU A 90 -15.02 9.87 -11.78
C LEU A 90 -14.36 10.58 -12.95
N PRO A 91 -14.92 11.72 -13.43
CA PRO A 91 -14.69 12.17 -14.80
C PRO A 91 -13.21 12.02 -15.12
N LYS A 92 -12.82 11.38 -16.23
CA LYS A 92 -11.39 11.20 -16.58
C LYS A 92 -10.59 12.49 -16.45
N LYS A 93 -11.24 13.65 -16.60
CA LYS A 93 -10.71 15.00 -16.35
C LYS A 93 -10.26 15.30 -14.89
N VAL A 94 -10.79 14.60 -13.88
CA VAL A 94 -10.43 14.77 -12.46
C VAL A 94 -9.17 13.96 -12.10
N PHE A 95 -8.87 12.90 -12.84
CA PHE A 95 -7.79 11.96 -12.56
C PHE A 95 -6.97 11.70 -13.83
N LYS A 96 -5.86 12.42 -14.02
CA LYS A 96 -4.79 11.97 -14.92
C LYS A 96 -4.12 10.77 -14.24
N TYR A 97 -4.20 9.59 -14.85
CA TYR A 97 -3.56 8.38 -14.33
C TYR A 97 -2.05 8.43 -14.59
N LYS A 98 -1.31 9.07 -13.68
CA LYS A 98 0.14 9.28 -13.83
C LYS A 98 0.99 8.13 -13.27
N THR A 99 0.33 7.10 -12.73
CA THR A 99 0.97 5.98 -12.05
C THR A 99 0.49 4.61 -12.55
N ASN A 100 1.14 3.55 -12.10
CA ASN A 100 0.65 2.16 -12.19
C ASN A 100 0.10 1.63 -10.86
N SER A 101 -0.47 2.52 -10.04
CA SER A 101 -1.00 2.11 -8.75
C SER A 101 -2.32 1.35 -8.88
N PHE A 102 -2.50 0.31 -8.05
CA PHE A 102 -3.79 -0.38 -7.96
C PHE A 102 -4.87 0.53 -7.35
N TYR A 103 -4.49 1.60 -6.64
CA TYR A 103 -5.41 2.65 -6.19
C TYR A 103 -6.17 3.28 -7.36
N ASP A 104 -5.48 3.47 -8.49
CA ASP A 104 -6.02 4.16 -9.66
C ASP A 104 -6.95 3.25 -10.48
N TYR A 105 -6.55 1.99 -10.63
CA TYR A 105 -7.17 1.03 -11.57
C TYR A 105 -8.05 -0.03 -10.91
N GLY A 106 -7.98 -0.17 -9.59
CA GLY A 106 -8.68 -1.23 -8.87
C GLY A 106 -8.10 -2.62 -9.13
N LEU A 107 -8.94 -3.64 -8.91
CA LEU A 107 -8.58 -5.05 -9.06
C LEU A 107 -9.63 -5.77 -9.92
N ARG A 108 -9.17 -6.64 -10.83
CA ARG A 108 -10.05 -7.51 -11.61
C ARG A 108 -9.51 -8.93 -11.62
N LEU A 109 -10.36 -9.87 -11.21
CA LEU A 109 -10.11 -11.30 -11.27
C LEU A 109 -11.04 -11.92 -12.33
N ILE A 110 -10.47 -12.70 -13.25
CA ILE A 110 -11.22 -13.48 -14.23
C ILE A 110 -10.87 -14.95 -13.99
N SER A 111 -11.89 -15.76 -13.72
CA SER A 111 -11.78 -17.20 -13.55
C SER A 111 -12.50 -17.92 -14.69
N LEU A 112 -11.87 -18.98 -15.19
CA LEU A 112 -12.39 -19.83 -16.25
C LEU A 112 -12.67 -21.20 -15.67
N GLU A 113 -13.93 -21.61 -15.68
CA GLU A 113 -14.37 -22.86 -15.09
C GLU A 113 -14.87 -23.82 -16.16
N ASN A 114 -14.29 -25.03 -16.16
CA ASN A 114 -14.73 -26.15 -16.97
C ASN A 114 -15.23 -27.25 -16.05
N GLY A 115 -16.39 -27.80 -16.36
CA GLY A 115 -17.05 -28.82 -15.55
C GLY A 115 -17.56 -29.95 -16.43
N ILE A 116 -17.63 -31.16 -15.89
CA ILE A 116 -18.15 -32.33 -16.62
C ILE A 116 -19.59 -32.08 -17.09
N SER A 117 -20.40 -31.41 -16.26
CA SER A 117 -21.79 -31.06 -16.54
C SER A 117 -21.96 -30.02 -17.65
N HIS A 118 -20.89 -29.32 -18.05
CA HIS A 118 -20.90 -28.31 -19.10
C HIS A 118 -19.61 -28.39 -19.94
N ASN A 119 -19.15 -29.60 -20.25
CA ASN A 119 -17.85 -29.85 -20.90
C ASN A 119 -17.70 -29.26 -22.32
N LEU A 120 -18.81 -28.85 -22.95
CA LEU A 120 -18.83 -28.15 -24.24
C LEU A 120 -18.79 -26.61 -24.10
N SER A 121 -18.71 -26.08 -22.87
CA SER A 121 -18.70 -24.65 -22.61
C SER A 121 -17.82 -24.28 -21.41
N THR A 122 -16.99 -23.27 -21.57
CA THR A 122 -16.24 -22.66 -20.47
C THR A 122 -17.06 -21.54 -19.83
N VAL A 123 -17.23 -21.61 -18.52
CA VAL A 123 -17.89 -20.55 -17.75
C VAL A 123 -16.87 -19.47 -17.42
N PHE A 124 -17.19 -18.22 -17.74
CA PHE A 124 -16.38 -17.04 -17.43
C PHE A 124 -16.95 -16.35 -16.19
N ASN A 125 -16.20 -16.35 -15.10
CA ASN A 125 -16.53 -15.61 -13.89
C ASN A 125 -15.62 -14.39 -13.78
N THR A 126 -16.20 -13.20 -13.59
CA THR A 126 -15.43 -11.96 -13.43
C THR A 126 -15.82 -11.26 -12.15
N TYR A 127 -14.80 -10.90 -11.35
CA TYR A 127 -14.94 -10.11 -10.14
C TYR A 127 -14.13 -8.84 -10.33
N THR A 128 -14.78 -7.67 -10.23
CA THR A 128 -14.11 -6.38 -10.40
C THR A 128 -14.37 -5.49 -9.19
N ILE A 129 -13.30 -4.92 -8.65
CA ILE A 129 -13.32 -3.85 -7.66
C ILE A 129 -12.74 -2.61 -8.36
N TRP A 130 -13.61 -1.65 -8.68
CA TRP A 130 -13.25 -0.49 -9.52
C TRP A 130 -12.50 0.60 -8.77
N ASP A 131 -12.90 0.85 -7.53
CA ASP A 131 -12.40 1.94 -6.72
C ASP A 131 -11.94 1.40 -5.37
N THR A 132 -10.71 1.72 -5.00
CA THR A 132 -10.21 1.43 -3.66
C THR A 132 -10.79 2.43 -2.65
N PRO A 133 -10.75 2.12 -1.34
CA PRO A 133 -11.15 3.07 -0.30
C PRO A 133 -10.46 4.43 -0.42
N GLU A 134 -9.18 4.46 -0.80
CA GLU A 134 -8.38 5.67 -1.05
C GLU A 134 -8.93 6.47 -2.21
N LYS A 135 -9.25 5.82 -3.33
CA LYS A 135 -9.80 6.50 -4.50
C LYS A 135 -11.17 7.12 -4.22
N ILE A 136 -12.00 6.43 -3.42
CA ILE A 136 -13.26 6.98 -2.92
C ILE A 136 -13.01 8.19 -2.03
N MET A 137 -12.06 8.09 -1.08
CA MET A 137 -11.71 9.20 -0.18
C MET A 137 -11.20 10.42 -0.94
N LEU A 138 -10.30 10.20 -1.90
CA LEU A 138 -9.74 11.22 -2.76
C LEU A 138 -10.81 11.94 -3.58
N TYR A 139 -11.82 11.21 -4.08
CA TYR A 139 -12.96 11.81 -4.74
C TYR A 139 -13.78 12.71 -3.82
N LEU A 140 -14.05 12.26 -2.60
CA LEU A 140 -14.78 13.05 -1.61
C LEU A 140 -14.02 14.32 -1.26
N ALA A 141 -12.71 14.20 -1.02
CA ALA A 141 -11.82 15.33 -0.68
C ALA A 141 -11.69 16.35 -1.82
N LYS A 142 -11.68 15.92 -3.09
CA LYS A 142 -11.65 16.86 -4.23
C LYS A 142 -12.92 17.70 -4.39
N LYS A 143 -14.03 17.31 -3.74
CA LYS A 143 -15.33 17.98 -3.84
C LYS A 143 -15.79 18.63 -2.55
N ASN A 144 -15.21 18.23 -1.41
CA ASN A 144 -15.66 18.61 -0.08
C ASN A 144 -14.47 18.70 0.86
N HIS A 145 -14.60 19.49 1.93
CA HIS A 145 -13.68 19.39 3.06
C HIS A 145 -13.94 18.09 3.83
N VAL A 146 -12.92 17.25 3.93
CA VAL A 146 -12.99 15.97 4.66
C VAL A 146 -12.06 16.06 5.85
N VAL A 147 -12.61 15.87 7.05
CA VAL A 147 -11.85 15.84 8.30
C VAL A 147 -11.85 14.41 8.83
N GLY A 148 -10.69 13.77 8.83
CA GLY A 148 -10.48 12.43 9.39
C GLY A 148 -9.95 12.50 10.81
N LEU A 149 -10.66 11.92 11.78
CA LEU A 149 -10.27 11.86 13.18
C LEU A 149 -10.32 10.41 13.68
N SER A 150 -9.17 9.87 14.08
CA SER A 150 -9.06 8.56 14.71
C SER A 150 -7.84 8.52 15.62
N ALA A 151 -7.93 7.78 16.73
CA ALA A 151 -6.79 7.52 17.63
C ALA A 151 -5.62 6.82 16.92
N THR A 152 -5.89 6.18 15.79
CA THR A 152 -4.89 5.46 14.98
C THR A 152 -4.66 6.13 13.63
N ALA A 153 -5.22 7.31 13.36
CA ALA A 153 -5.22 7.93 12.02
C ALA A 153 -3.80 8.09 11.45
N GLY A 154 -2.84 8.50 12.28
CA GLY A 154 -1.45 8.72 11.86
C GLY A 154 -0.62 7.44 11.67
N ILE A 155 -1.13 6.26 12.05
CA ILE A 155 -0.39 5.01 11.93
C ILE A 155 -0.43 4.56 10.46
N LYS A 156 0.74 4.45 9.84
CA LYS A 156 0.91 4.07 8.42
C LYS A 156 0.71 2.57 8.17
N SER A 157 -0.44 2.02 8.57
CA SER A 157 -0.88 0.65 8.27
C SER A 157 -1.85 0.64 7.10
N LYS A 158 -1.37 0.30 5.91
CA LYS A 158 -2.26 0.24 4.71
C LYS A 158 -3.25 -0.92 4.74
N LEU A 159 -3.12 -1.83 5.72
CA LEU A 159 -4.02 -2.97 5.91
C LEU A 159 -5.22 -2.67 6.83
N SER A 160 -5.21 -1.53 7.52
CA SER A 160 -6.27 -1.14 8.46
C SER A 160 -6.65 0.35 8.43
N ASN A 161 -5.76 1.20 7.93
CA ASN A 161 -5.99 2.62 7.66
C ASN A 161 -5.85 2.90 6.16
N TYR A 162 -6.30 4.09 5.74
CA TYR A 162 -6.05 4.60 4.39
C TYR A 162 -4.55 4.81 4.14
N ASP A 163 -4.12 4.63 2.89
CA ASP A 163 -2.79 5.06 2.45
C ASP A 163 -2.69 6.60 2.40
N LEU A 164 -2.33 7.21 3.53
CA LEU A 164 -2.20 8.66 3.65
C LEU A 164 -1.11 9.22 2.72
N ASP A 165 -0.02 8.49 2.48
CA ASP A 165 1.05 8.92 1.57
C ASP A 165 0.51 9.05 0.13
N TYR A 166 -0.38 8.13 -0.29
CA TYR A 166 -1.06 8.23 -1.59
C TYR A 166 -2.02 9.42 -1.66
N LEU A 167 -2.82 9.64 -0.60
CA LEU A 167 -3.77 10.76 -0.55
C LEU A 167 -3.03 12.11 -0.56
N GLU A 168 -1.97 12.25 0.22
CA GLU A 168 -1.09 13.42 0.25
C GLU A 168 -0.50 13.68 -1.13
N GLY A 169 0.09 12.66 -1.78
CA GLY A 169 0.66 12.83 -3.13
C GLY A 169 -0.37 13.25 -4.19
N CYS A 170 -1.63 12.85 -4.02
CA CYS A 170 -2.72 13.21 -4.94
C CYS A 170 -3.35 14.58 -4.66
N LEU A 171 -3.45 14.98 -3.39
CA LEU A 171 -4.07 16.24 -2.95
C LEU A 171 -3.08 17.39 -2.86
N LYS A 172 -1.78 17.11 -2.68
CA LYS A 172 -0.68 18.07 -2.56
C LYS A 172 -1.02 19.16 -1.54
N ASP A 173 -1.00 20.43 -1.93
CA ASP A 173 -1.31 21.59 -1.08
C ASP A 173 -2.72 21.58 -0.45
N SER A 174 -3.62 20.71 -0.92
CA SER A 174 -4.96 20.54 -0.34
C SER A 174 -5.03 19.47 0.76
N TYR A 175 -3.94 18.73 0.99
CA TYR A 175 -3.80 17.80 2.11
C TYR A 175 -3.24 18.55 3.32
N VAL A 176 -3.78 18.28 4.50
CA VAL A 176 -3.31 18.90 5.74
C VAL A 176 -3.23 17.83 6.83
N ASN A 177 -2.06 17.67 7.43
CA ASN A 177 -1.80 16.82 8.57
C ASN A 177 -1.84 17.66 9.86
N ALA A 178 -2.77 17.35 10.77
CA ALA A 178 -2.96 18.14 11.97
C ALA A 178 -1.74 18.24 12.91
N ILE A 179 -0.86 17.24 12.88
CA ILE A 179 0.37 17.21 13.71
C ILE A 179 1.48 17.99 13.00
N ASP A 180 1.80 17.61 11.76
CA ASP A 180 2.91 18.21 11.01
C ASP A 180 2.65 19.70 10.69
N ASP A 181 1.40 20.04 10.39
CA ASP A 181 0.95 21.41 10.11
C ASP A 181 0.54 22.17 11.39
N LYS A 182 0.80 21.61 12.58
CA LYS A 182 0.57 22.25 13.89
C LYS A 182 -0.85 22.81 14.07
N LEU A 183 -1.86 22.09 13.59
CA LEU A 183 -3.26 22.48 13.75
C LEU A 183 -3.80 22.21 15.15
N ILE A 184 -3.14 21.35 15.92
CA ILE A 184 -3.46 21.14 17.34
C ILE A 184 -2.95 22.36 18.12
N SER A 185 -3.87 23.11 18.73
CA SER A 185 -3.50 24.31 19.48
C SER A 185 -2.58 23.99 20.67
N GLU A 186 -1.69 24.92 21.02
CA GLU A 186 -0.84 24.80 22.22
C GLU A 186 -1.69 24.59 23.49
N GLU A 187 -2.87 25.22 23.56
CA GLU A 187 -3.83 25.05 24.65
C GLU A 187 -4.29 23.59 24.76
N THR A 188 -4.63 22.94 23.64
CA THR A 188 -5.00 21.52 23.61
C THR A 188 -3.85 20.62 24.04
N LEU A 189 -2.62 20.90 23.60
CA LEU A 189 -1.45 20.13 24.02
C LEU A 189 -1.16 20.28 25.53
N ILE A 190 -1.34 21.48 26.07
CA ILE A 190 -1.22 21.73 27.51
C ILE A 190 -2.31 20.96 28.28
N GLU A 191 -3.55 20.94 27.77
CA GLU A 191 -4.65 20.21 28.38
C GLU A 191 -4.41 18.71 28.42
N LEU A 192 -3.93 18.11 27.32
CA LEU A 192 -3.53 16.69 27.28
C LEU A 192 -2.42 16.39 28.28
N ASN A 193 -1.38 17.24 28.33
CA ASN A 193 -0.30 17.07 29.31
C ASN A 193 -0.77 17.22 30.76
N ASN A 194 -1.75 18.08 31.03
CA ASN A 194 -2.33 18.22 32.37
C ASN A 194 -3.14 16.99 32.75
N GLN A 195 -3.89 16.41 31.81
CA GLN A 195 -4.59 15.14 32.01
C GLN A 195 -3.61 14.01 32.38
N ASP A 196 -2.47 13.90 31.70
CA ASP A 196 -1.46 12.88 32.01
C ASP A 196 -0.81 13.10 33.38
N LYS A 197 -0.54 14.36 33.75
CA LYS A 197 -0.01 14.69 35.09
C LYS A 197 -0.96 14.28 36.22
N GLU A 198 -2.27 14.34 35.99
CA GLU A 198 -3.26 13.92 36.99
C GLU A 198 -3.16 12.43 37.34
N TYR A 199 -2.69 11.56 36.44
CA TYR A 199 -2.40 10.17 36.80
C TYR A 199 -1.36 10.10 37.94
N THR A 200 -0.33 10.93 37.87
CA THR A 200 0.71 11.03 38.91
C THR A 200 0.17 11.72 40.16
N ASN A 201 -0.51 12.86 40.02
CA ASN A 201 -1.04 13.64 41.15
C ASN A 201 -2.04 12.83 41.99
N GLN A 202 -2.93 12.09 41.33
CA GLN A 202 -3.91 11.22 41.98
C GLN A 202 -3.32 9.85 42.36
N SER A 203 -2.05 9.60 42.02
CA SER A 203 -1.34 8.34 42.24
C SER A 203 -2.10 7.12 41.69
N ILE A 204 -2.65 7.22 40.47
CA ILE A 204 -3.39 6.14 39.80
C ILE A 204 -2.39 5.03 39.44
N PRO A 205 -2.48 3.82 40.04
CA PRO A 205 -1.54 2.75 39.75
C PRO A 205 -1.89 2.07 38.42
N ILE A 206 -0.90 1.95 37.54
CA ILE A 206 -1.00 1.22 36.27
C ILE A 206 0.01 0.08 36.32
N ASN A 207 -0.48 -1.16 36.32
CA ASN A 207 0.33 -2.36 36.39
C ASN A 207 0.22 -3.14 35.08
N SER A 208 1.29 -3.14 34.31
CA SER A 208 1.37 -3.85 33.02
C SER A 208 2.35 -5.02 33.11
N SER A 209 1.97 -6.16 32.54
CA SER A 209 2.84 -7.35 32.48
C SER A 209 2.61 -8.16 31.20
N SER A 210 3.61 -8.97 30.84
CA SER A 210 3.53 -9.90 29.71
C SER A 210 3.27 -11.34 30.18
N THR A 211 2.89 -12.22 29.25
CA THR A 211 2.78 -13.66 29.49
C THR A 211 4.10 -14.42 29.25
N GLU A 212 5.25 -13.74 29.24
CA GLU A 212 6.56 -14.33 28.88
C GLU A 212 6.88 -15.60 29.68
N GLN A 213 6.63 -15.57 30.99
CA GLN A 213 6.81 -16.72 31.88
C GLN A 213 6.04 -17.97 31.44
N ILE A 214 4.88 -17.82 30.78
CA ILE A 214 4.10 -18.94 30.25
C ILE A 214 4.83 -19.57 29.06
N GLY A 215 5.47 -18.76 28.22
CA GLY A 215 6.33 -19.23 27.13
C GLY A 215 7.51 -20.04 27.66
N GLU A 216 8.24 -19.49 28.64
CA GLU A 216 9.35 -20.20 29.30
C GLU A 216 8.90 -21.54 29.86
N TYR A 217 7.78 -21.56 30.59
CA TYR A 217 7.22 -22.78 31.16
C TYR A 217 6.88 -23.84 30.11
N LEU A 218 6.45 -23.42 28.92
CA LEU A 218 6.15 -24.34 27.82
C LEU A 218 7.40 -24.91 27.15
N ASP A 219 8.54 -24.21 27.18
CA ASP A 219 9.79 -24.65 26.54
C ASP A 219 10.57 -25.71 27.34
N TYR A 220 10.33 -25.83 28.65
CA TYR A 220 11.09 -26.72 29.54
C TYR A 220 10.46 -28.12 29.82
N GLY A 221 9.32 -28.49 29.23
CA GLY A 221 8.61 -29.75 29.58
C GLY A 221 8.13 -30.61 28.40
N ASP A 222 7.96 -31.92 28.63
CA ASP A 222 7.28 -32.83 27.70
C ASP A 222 5.77 -32.74 27.91
N ARG A 223 5.10 -32.08 26.96
CA ARG A 223 3.72 -31.60 27.05
C ARG A 223 2.68 -32.72 26.97
N SER A 224 3.11 -33.93 26.59
CA SER A 224 2.27 -35.13 26.65
C SER A 224 2.19 -35.72 28.06
N ASN A 225 3.05 -35.26 28.97
CA ASN A 225 3.07 -35.67 30.37
C ASN A 225 2.18 -34.74 31.23
N PRO A 226 1.09 -35.24 31.85
CA PRO A 226 0.21 -34.45 32.72
C PRO A 226 0.93 -33.74 33.88
N GLY A 227 2.06 -34.28 34.34
CA GLY A 227 2.85 -33.70 35.44
C GLY A 227 3.40 -32.31 35.14
N ASP A 228 3.86 -32.06 33.91
CA ASP A 228 4.48 -30.79 33.55
C ASP A 228 3.43 -29.66 33.46
N LEU A 229 2.28 -29.92 32.84
CA LEU A 229 1.17 -28.95 32.77
C LEU A 229 0.63 -28.58 34.17
N ASN A 230 0.51 -29.56 35.06
CA ASN A 230 0.06 -29.32 36.43
C ASN A 230 1.05 -28.44 37.21
N ASN A 231 2.35 -28.60 37.00
CA ASN A 231 3.36 -27.73 37.60
C ASN A 231 3.23 -26.28 37.12
N ILE A 232 2.94 -26.07 35.83
CA ILE A 232 2.71 -24.74 35.26
C ILE A 232 1.45 -24.10 35.87
N LEU A 233 0.34 -24.85 35.90
CA LEU A 233 -0.92 -24.41 36.51
C LEU A 233 -0.73 -24.05 37.99
N LYS A 234 0.05 -24.83 38.74
CA LYS A 234 0.37 -24.54 40.15
C LYS A 234 1.10 -23.21 40.31
N LYS A 235 2.05 -22.89 39.43
CA LYS A 235 2.75 -21.60 39.42
C LYS A 235 1.82 -20.43 39.09
N ILE A 236 0.90 -20.62 38.14
CA ILE A 236 -0.06 -19.59 37.71
C ILE A 236 -1.13 -19.32 38.78
N MET A 237 -1.75 -20.38 39.29
CA MET A 237 -2.89 -20.30 40.21
C MET A 237 -2.46 -20.06 41.66
N GLY A 238 -1.24 -20.49 42.01
CA GLY A 238 -0.65 -20.36 43.34
C GLY A 238 -0.83 -21.58 44.24
N GLU A 239 0.00 -21.65 45.29
CA GLU A 239 0.11 -22.78 46.23
C GLU A 239 -1.16 -23.08 47.04
N LYS A 240 -2.15 -22.19 47.05
CA LYS A 240 -3.41 -22.38 47.79
C LYS A 240 -4.34 -23.40 47.12
N PHE A 241 -4.24 -23.58 45.81
CA PHE A 241 -5.09 -24.51 45.08
C PHE A 241 -4.71 -25.97 45.36
N SER A 242 -5.70 -26.80 45.64
CA SER A 242 -5.47 -28.24 45.85
C SER A 242 -4.94 -28.92 44.59
N ILE A 243 -4.13 -29.97 44.78
CA ILE A 243 -3.54 -30.73 43.67
C ILE A 243 -4.62 -31.39 42.81
N ASP A 244 -5.75 -31.78 43.39
CA ASP A 244 -6.88 -32.37 42.69
C ASP A 244 -7.54 -31.37 41.74
N LYS A 245 -7.74 -30.11 42.19
CA LYS A 245 -8.27 -29.03 41.34
C LYS A 245 -7.31 -28.72 40.18
N ILE A 246 -6.01 -28.60 40.46
CA ILE A 246 -4.98 -28.37 39.44
C ILE A 246 -4.98 -29.50 38.41
N THR A 247 -5.01 -30.76 38.87
CA THR A 247 -5.03 -31.95 38.01
C THR A 247 -6.30 -32.03 37.17
N ALA A 248 -7.46 -31.69 37.74
CA ALA A 248 -8.72 -31.64 37.01
C ALA A 248 -8.70 -30.60 35.88
N ILE A 249 -8.12 -29.42 36.12
CA ILE A 249 -7.95 -28.39 35.09
C ILE A 249 -6.97 -28.86 34.01
N GLY A 250 -5.81 -29.42 34.40
CA GLY A 250 -4.82 -29.94 33.46
C GLY A 250 -5.38 -31.01 32.54
N ASN A 251 -6.05 -32.03 33.11
CA ASN A 251 -6.75 -33.07 32.35
C ASN A 251 -7.86 -32.48 31.47
N GLY A 252 -8.58 -31.47 31.99
CA GLY A 252 -9.58 -30.71 31.25
C GLY A 252 -8.98 -30.12 29.97
N ILE A 253 -7.89 -29.37 30.07
CA ILE A 253 -7.21 -28.77 28.91
C ILE A 253 -6.72 -29.84 27.93
N GLN A 254 -6.01 -30.87 28.40
CA GLN A 254 -5.44 -31.93 27.56
C GLN A 254 -6.51 -32.74 26.81
N SER A 255 -7.69 -32.93 27.41
CA SER A 255 -8.79 -33.61 26.73
C SER A 255 -9.41 -32.80 25.58
N ARG A 256 -9.19 -31.49 25.51
CA ARG A 256 -9.66 -30.63 24.40
C ARG A 256 -8.61 -30.46 23.32
N THR A 257 -7.34 -30.36 23.70
CA THR A 257 -6.28 -30.05 22.76
C THR A 257 -4.91 -30.57 23.19
N THR A 258 -4.13 -30.97 22.20
CA THR A 258 -2.69 -31.25 22.30
C THR A 258 -1.85 -30.21 21.52
N GLU A 259 -2.50 -29.18 20.95
CA GLU A 259 -1.83 -28.13 20.19
C GLU A 259 -1.27 -27.06 21.13
N ASN A 260 0.04 -26.78 21.03
CA ASN A 260 0.75 -25.86 21.92
C ASN A 260 0.15 -24.46 21.99
N TYR A 261 -0.28 -23.91 20.85
CA TYR A 261 -0.85 -22.56 20.82
C TYR A 261 -2.23 -22.49 21.49
N LEU A 262 -3.02 -23.58 21.46
CA LEU A 262 -4.29 -23.67 22.18
C LEU A 262 -4.06 -23.85 23.67
N MET A 263 -3.10 -24.69 24.07
CA MET A 263 -2.71 -24.81 25.48
C MET A 263 -2.22 -23.49 26.05
N LYS A 264 -1.33 -22.78 25.34
CA LYS A 264 -0.87 -21.44 25.72
C LYS A 264 -2.05 -20.49 25.93
N ARG A 265 -3.02 -20.46 25.02
CA ARG A 265 -4.23 -19.63 25.14
C ARG A 265 -5.00 -19.91 26.43
N TYR A 266 -5.23 -21.17 26.80
CA TYR A 266 -5.89 -21.48 28.07
C TYR A 266 -5.08 -20.97 29.26
N LEU A 267 -3.77 -21.23 29.29
CA LEU A 267 -2.89 -20.81 30.39
C LEU A 267 -2.87 -19.28 30.55
N GLU A 268 -2.84 -18.52 29.46
CA GLU A 268 -2.88 -17.05 29.49
C GLU A 268 -4.22 -16.52 30.02
N ILE A 269 -5.35 -17.12 29.62
CA ILE A 269 -6.67 -16.76 30.16
C ILE A 269 -6.75 -17.08 31.65
N ILE A 270 -6.28 -18.25 32.09
CA ILE A 270 -6.25 -18.64 33.50
C ILE A 270 -5.33 -17.69 34.30
N TYR A 271 -4.21 -17.26 33.73
CA TYR A 271 -3.34 -16.29 34.37
C TYR A 271 -4.00 -14.91 34.52
N SER A 272 -4.78 -14.47 33.53
CA SER A 272 -5.59 -13.25 33.67
C SER A 272 -6.65 -13.35 34.78
N MET A 273 -7.26 -14.54 34.98
CA MET A 273 -8.14 -14.79 36.13
C MET A 273 -7.36 -14.70 37.45
N ALA A 274 -6.17 -15.29 37.51
CA ALA A 274 -5.33 -15.22 38.71
C ALA A 274 -4.98 -13.76 39.09
N ILE A 275 -4.67 -12.90 38.11
CA ILE A 275 -4.45 -11.46 38.34
C ILE A 275 -5.72 -10.80 38.91
N PHE A 276 -6.87 -11.05 38.29
CA PHE A 276 -8.15 -10.52 38.74
C PHE A 276 -8.48 -10.92 40.19
N PHE A 277 -8.31 -12.19 40.57
CA PHE A 277 -8.62 -12.64 41.93
C PHE A 277 -7.59 -12.21 42.97
N LYS A 278 -6.31 -12.13 42.61
CA LYS A 278 -5.24 -11.65 43.49
C LYS A 278 -5.42 -10.18 43.84
N ASN A 279 -5.93 -9.37 42.92
CA ASN A 279 -6.18 -7.96 43.13
C ASN A 279 -7.65 -7.65 43.43
N LYS A 280 -7.98 -7.48 44.71
CA LYS A 280 -9.34 -7.17 45.18
C LYS A 280 -9.83 -5.75 44.81
N ASN A 281 -8.95 -4.87 44.32
CA ASN A 281 -9.33 -3.54 43.84
C ASN A 281 -9.90 -3.54 42.40
N LEU A 282 -9.71 -4.63 41.65
CA LEU A 282 -10.24 -4.77 40.30
C LEU A 282 -11.72 -5.18 40.37
N GLU A 283 -12.63 -4.29 40.01
CA GLU A 283 -14.07 -4.57 39.96
C GLU A 283 -14.47 -5.16 38.60
N SER A 284 -13.70 -4.88 37.56
CA SER A 284 -14.03 -5.22 36.18
C SER A 284 -12.79 -5.62 35.39
N PHE A 285 -12.84 -6.77 34.72
CA PHE A 285 -11.72 -7.27 33.91
C PHE A 285 -12.22 -7.75 32.55
N LEU A 286 -11.61 -7.27 31.46
CA LEU A 286 -11.96 -7.62 30.09
C LEU A 286 -10.88 -8.51 29.49
N CYS A 287 -11.24 -9.72 29.08
CA CYS A 287 -10.35 -10.71 28.48
C CYS A 287 -10.63 -10.82 26.98
N LEU A 288 -9.78 -10.19 26.15
CA LEU A 288 -9.93 -10.16 24.70
C LEU A 288 -9.11 -11.26 24.03
N ASN A 289 -9.78 -12.03 23.18
CA ASN A 289 -9.18 -13.10 22.38
C ASN A 289 -9.58 -12.98 20.90
N ASN A 290 -8.91 -13.71 20.00
CA ASN A 290 -9.36 -13.79 18.61
C ASN A 290 -10.59 -14.67 18.43
N LYS A 291 -10.64 -15.78 19.16
CA LYS A 291 -11.73 -16.75 19.08
C LYS A 291 -12.65 -16.58 20.30
N SER A 292 -13.95 -16.62 20.06
CA SER A 292 -14.94 -16.59 21.12
C SER A 292 -15.02 -17.95 21.82
N ALA A 293 -15.16 -17.95 23.15
CA ALA A 293 -15.35 -19.17 23.94
C ALA A 293 -16.75 -19.73 23.72
N LYS A 294 -16.87 -21.01 23.35
CA LYS A 294 -18.17 -21.66 23.10
C LYS A 294 -18.30 -22.92 23.95
N GLU A 295 -19.53 -23.29 24.28
CA GLU A 295 -19.77 -24.49 25.08
C GLU A 295 -19.28 -25.74 24.34
N ASN A 296 -18.45 -26.55 24.99
CA ASN A 296 -17.87 -27.78 24.45
C ASN A 296 -17.01 -27.60 23.18
N ASP A 297 -16.50 -26.40 22.92
CA ASP A 297 -15.61 -26.15 21.77
C ASP A 297 -14.19 -26.67 22.03
N ASN A 298 -13.65 -27.43 21.09
CA ASN A 298 -12.33 -28.05 21.22
C ASN A 298 -11.17 -27.05 21.16
N LYS A 299 -11.36 -25.83 20.63
CA LYS A 299 -10.33 -24.78 20.56
C LYS A 299 -10.43 -23.80 21.74
N LEU A 300 -11.61 -23.55 22.29
CA LEU A 300 -11.82 -22.69 23.46
C LEU A 300 -13.18 -22.97 24.16
N ASP A 301 -13.15 -23.89 25.13
CA ASP A 301 -14.30 -24.42 25.86
C ASP A 301 -14.73 -23.49 27.00
N LEU A 302 -15.93 -22.93 26.89
CA LEU A 302 -16.52 -22.05 27.91
C LEU A 302 -16.82 -22.77 29.23
N ASN A 303 -17.19 -24.05 29.20
CA ASN A 303 -17.55 -24.81 30.41
C ASN A 303 -16.31 -25.07 31.25
N LEU A 304 -15.18 -25.39 30.61
CA LEU A 304 -13.90 -25.51 31.29
C LEU A 304 -13.50 -24.19 31.95
N LEU A 305 -13.61 -23.06 31.24
CA LEU A 305 -13.28 -21.74 31.78
C LEU A 305 -14.20 -21.32 32.94
N LYS A 306 -15.50 -21.64 32.88
CA LYS A 306 -16.46 -21.45 33.99
C LYS A 306 -16.02 -22.25 35.22
N ASN A 307 -15.71 -23.54 35.05
CA ASN A 307 -15.24 -24.38 36.17
C ASN A 307 -13.96 -23.84 36.81
N VAL A 308 -13.01 -23.38 36.00
CA VAL A 308 -11.77 -22.76 36.51
C VAL A 308 -12.10 -21.48 37.30
N PHE A 309 -12.97 -20.64 36.78
CA PHE A 309 -13.39 -19.41 37.44
C PHE A 309 -14.11 -19.68 38.76
N ASP A 310 -14.97 -20.69 38.82
CA ASP A 310 -15.66 -21.11 40.05
C ASP A 310 -14.66 -21.61 41.11
N TYR A 311 -13.63 -22.37 40.71
CA TYR A 311 -12.55 -22.71 41.62
C TYR A 311 -11.80 -21.49 42.17
N PHE A 312 -11.59 -20.45 41.36
CA PHE A 312 -11.01 -19.21 41.87
C PHE A 312 -11.94 -18.50 42.87
N ASN A 313 -13.25 -18.46 42.62
CA ASN A 313 -14.23 -17.89 43.56
C ASN A 313 -14.19 -18.63 44.91
N GLU A 314 -14.23 -19.97 44.89
CA GLU A 314 -14.15 -20.81 46.09
C GLU A 314 -12.88 -20.54 46.90
N GLU A 315 -11.70 -20.65 46.27
CA GLU A 315 -10.41 -20.51 46.95
C GLU A 315 -10.17 -19.10 47.50
N ASN A 316 -10.75 -18.07 46.85
CA ASN A 316 -10.61 -16.68 47.27
C ASN A 316 -11.79 -16.16 48.10
N SER A 317 -12.78 -17.01 48.39
CA SER A 317 -14.03 -16.66 49.08
C SER A 317 -14.66 -15.38 48.51
N ASP A 318 -14.82 -15.35 47.19
CA ASP A 318 -15.32 -14.20 46.43
C ASP A 318 -16.68 -14.50 45.77
N ASP A 319 -17.44 -13.46 45.43
CA ASP A 319 -18.70 -13.55 44.67
C ASP A 319 -18.57 -12.78 43.34
N ALA A 320 -17.52 -13.12 42.58
CA ALA A 320 -17.29 -12.55 41.27
C ALA A 320 -18.10 -13.30 40.19
N TYR A 321 -18.42 -12.60 39.10
CA TYR A 321 -19.23 -13.14 38.01
C TYR A 321 -18.44 -13.23 36.71
N LEU A 322 -18.50 -14.40 36.05
CA LEU A 322 -17.99 -14.59 34.70
C LEU A 322 -19.10 -14.37 33.66
N PHE A 323 -18.89 -13.45 32.73
CA PHE A 323 -19.75 -13.28 31.56
C PHE A 323 -18.98 -13.58 30.27
N ASN A 324 -19.67 -14.23 29.32
CA ASN A 324 -19.18 -14.38 27.96
C ASN A 324 -19.94 -13.41 27.05
N LEU A 325 -19.29 -12.35 26.62
CA LEU A 325 -19.89 -11.31 25.78
C LEU A 325 -19.63 -11.65 24.31
N GLN A 326 -20.67 -12.10 23.63
CA GLN A 326 -20.65 -12.51 22.22
C GLN A 326 -21.59 -11.63 21.39
N GLY A 327 -21.49 -11.73 20.06
CA GLY A 327 -22.40 -11.02 19.15
C GLY A 327 -23.87 -11.43 19.34
N GLU A 328 -24.12 -12.72 19.58
CA GLU A 328 -25.43 -13.24 19.96
C GLU A 328 -25.78 -12.80 21.39
N ASN A 329 -26.92 -12.14 21.58
CA ASN A 329 -27.38 -11.56 22.85
C ASN A 329 -26.47 -10.49 23.47
N PHE A 330 -25.66 -9.79 22.64
CA PHE A 330 -24.73 -8.75 23.08
C PHE A 330 -25.37 -7.70 24.00
N ALA A 331 -26.51 -7.13 23.58
CA ALA A 331 -27.19 -6.04 24.29
C ALA A 331 -27.69 -6.48 25.68
N GLU A 332 -28.24 -7.69 25.79
CA GLU A 332 -28.77 -8.23 27.03
C GLU A 332 -27.63 -8.53 28.03
N THR A 333 -26.59 -9.22 27.59
CA THR A 333 -25.42 -9.54 28.43
C THR A 333 -24.71 -8.28 28.89
N LYS A 334 -24.57 -7.28 28.00
CA LYS A 334 -24.03 -5.96 28.34
C LYS A 334 -24.84 -5.25 29.43
N ALA A 335 -26.17 -5.31 29.36
CA ALA A 335 -27.04 -4.72 30.39
C ALA A 335 -26.86 -5.43 31.76
N LYS A 336 -26.75 -6.76 31.75
CA LYS A 336 -26.47 -7.55 32.96
C LYS A 336 -25.12 -7.19 33.60
N ILE A 337 -24.06 -7.08 32.79
CA ILE A 337 -22.72 -6.67 33.23
C ILE A 337 -22.80 -5.29 33.92
N LYS A 338 -23.39 -4.29 33.25
CA LYS A 338 -23.52 -2.93 33.82
C LYS A 338 -24.35 -2.91 35.09
N SER A 339 -25.45 -3.67 35.15
CA SER A 339 -26.27 -3.75 36.36
C SER A 339 -25.52 -4.38 37.53
N LYS A 340 -24.66 -5.38 37.30
CA LYS A 340 -23.86 -6.02 38.35
C LYS A 340 -22.79 -5.08 38.88
N LEU A 341 -22.05 -4.41 37.99
CA LEU A 341 -21.03 -3.42 38.36
C LEU A 341 -21.64 -2.22 39.11
N HIS A 342 -22.80 -1.74 38.68
CA HIS A 342 -23.51 -0.65 39.37
C HIS A 342 -23.95 -1.03 40.79
N LYS A 343 -24.11 -2.32 41.10
CA LYS A 343 -24.45 -2.84 42.44
C LYS A 343 -23.22 -3.18 43.28
N GLY A 344 -22.01 -2.90 42.79
CA GLY A 344 -20.74 -3.19 43.47
C GLY A 344 -20.22 -4.61 43.28
N GLY A 345 -20.81 -5.39 42.36
CA GLY A 345 -20.34 -6.74 42.06
C GLY A 345 -19.09 -6.73 41.18
N ARG A 346 -18.19 -7.70 41.36
CA ARG A 346 -16.99 -7.87 40.54
C ARG A 346 -17.27 -8.72 39.31
N VAL A 347 -16.78 -8.30 38.15
CA VAL A 347 -17.11 -8.94 36.87
C VAL A 347 -15.87 -9.22 36.02
N PHE A 348 -15.75 -10.46 35.56
CA PHE A 348 -14.79 -10.87 34.54
C PHE A 348 -15.52 -11.17 33.22
N VAL A 349 -15.06 -10.59 32.12
CA VAL A 349 -15.73 -10.69 30.81
C VAL A 349 -14.80 -11.35 29.80
N LEU A 350 -15.20 -12.49 29.27
CA LEU A 350 -14.60 -13.09 28.08
C LEU A 350 -15.24 -12.46 26.83
N SER A 351 -14.43 -12.00 25.88
CA SER A 351 -14.92 -11.51 24.60
C SER A 351 -13.88 -11.59 23.49
N THR A 352 -14.22 -11.12 22.30
CA THR A 352 -13.29 -11.02 21.17
C THR A 352 -13.05 -9.59 20.72
N TYR A 353 -11.89 -9.35 20.11
CA TYR A 353 -11.57 -8.05 19.49
C TYR A 353 -12.68 -7.60 18.53
N GLN A 354 -13.20 -8.52 17.70
CA GLN A 354 -14.28 -8.24 16.76
C GLN A 354 -15.62 -7.91 17.44
N THR A 355 -15.99 -8.66 18.49
CA THR A 355 -17.26 -8.43 19.22
C THR A 355 -17.27 -7.08 19.94
N ILE A 356 -16.11 -6.70 20.48
CA ILE A 356 -15.94 -5.45 21.23
C ILE A 356 -15.57 -4.29 20.30
N GLY A 357 -15.49 -4.48 18.97
CA GLY A 357 -15.01 -3.51 17.97
C GLY A 357 -15.67 -2.12 17.98
N ASP A 358 -15.38 -1.31 16.95
CA ASP A 358 -15.68 0.12 16.93
C ASP A 358 -17.15 0.44 17.27
N GLY A 359 -17.34 1.32 18.26
CA GLY A 359 -18.65 1.85 18.67
C GLY A 359 -19.29 1.22 19.91
N GLN A 360 -18.71 0.18 20.52
CA GLN A 360 -19.31 -0.45 21.71
C GLN A 360 -18.85 0.15 23.04
N ASN A 361 -19.74 0.89 23.72
CA ASN A 361 -19.48 1.53 25.01
C ASN A 361 -19.75 0.62 26.22
N LEU A 362 -18.69 0.13 26.88
CA LEU A 362 -18.75 -0.69 28.11
C LEU A 362 -18.70 0.12 29.40
N GLN A 363 -18.50 1.44 29.34
CA GLN A 363 -18.48 2.30 30.53
C GLN A 363 -19.76 2.15 31.36
N TYR A 364 -19.62 2.18 32.68
CA TYR A 364 -20.70 1.99 33.64
C TYR A 364 -20.67 3.07 34.72
N THR A 365 -21.79 3.24 35.41
CA THR A 365 -21.87 4.09 36.60
C THR A 365 -21.41 3.27 37.80
N PRO A 366 -20.31 3.66 38.48
CA PRO A 366 -19.79 2.92 39.63
C PRO A 366 -20.80 2.92 40.79
N PHE A 367 -20.71 1.93 41.67
CA PHE A 367 -21.58 1.84 42.85
C PHE A 367 -21.32 2.97 43.86
N SER A 368 -20.04 3.31 44.05
CA SER A 368 -19.60 4.39 44.95
C SER A 368 -18.39 5.10 44.34
N SER A 369 -18.28 6.40 44.61
CA SER A 369 -17.14 7.24 44.22
C SER A 369 -16.06 7.32 45.31
N GLU A 370 -16.31 6.82 46.52
CA GLU A 370 -15.41 7.00 47.68
C GLU A 370 -14.00 6.43 47.49
N LYS A 371 -13.86 5.37 46.69
CA LYS A 371 -12.58 4.69 46.44
C LYS A 371 -11.95 5.05 45.09
N LEU A 372 -12.64 5.86 44.28
CA LEU A 372 -12.19 6.19 42.93
C LEU A 372 -11.22 7.36 42.98
N LYS A 373 -10.19 7.29 42.14
CA LYS A 373 -9.29 8.40 41.85
C LYS A 373 -9.81 9.13 40.63
N GLN A 374 -10.09 10.42 40.77
CA GLN A 374 -10.69 11.21 39.69
C GLN A 374 -9.64 12.12 39.06
N ILE A 375 -9.48 11.99 37.74
CA ILE A 375 -8.70 12.91 36.91
C ILE A 375 -9.47 14.23 36.80
N ASN A 376 -8.88 15.33 37.29
CA ASN A 376 -9.55 16.63 37.32
C ASN A 376 -9.00 17.55 36.24
N ILE A 377 -9.87 17.99 35.32
CA ILE A 377 -9.51 18.90 34.22
C ILE A 377 -10.47 20.09 34.23
N SER A 378 -9.92 21.30 34.18
CA SER A 378 -10.63 22.56 34.39
C SER A 378 -11.60 22.95 33.28
N ASN A 379 -11.43 22.41 32.06
CA ASN A 379 -12.18 22.82 30.87
C ASN A 379 -13.48 22.03 30.62
N PHE A 380 -13.76 20.99 31.42
CA PHE A 380 -14.98 20.18 31.25
C PHE A 380 -16.05 20.53 32.29
N SER A 381 -17.30 20.56 31.83
CA SER A 381 -18.46 20.72 32.72
C SER A 381 -18.55 19.56 33.72
N GLU A 382 -18.97 19.84 34.96
CA GLU A 382 -19.31 18.81 35.95
C GLU A 382 -20.38 17.82 35.47
N THR A 383 -21.17 18.18 34.45
CA THR A 383 -22.18 17.29 33.85
C THR A 383 -21.61 16.32 32.81
N ASP A 384 -20.31 16.38 32.52
CA ASP A 384 -19.66 15.49 31.57
C ASP A 384 -19.73 14.03 32.06
N GLN A 385 -20.12 13.12 31.16
CA GLN A 385 -20.29 11.71 31.49
C GLN A 385 -18.99 11.04 31.93
N ARG A 386 -17.83 11.60 31.59
CA ARG A 386 -16.52 11.09 32.02
C ARG A 386 -16.28 11.25 33.52
N TYR A 387 -16.94 12.21 34.18
CA TYR A 387 -16.90 12.37 35.64
C TYR A 387 -17.89 11.47 36.38
N THR A 388 -18.90 10.92 35.69
CA THR A 388 -19.95 10.09 36.33
C THR A 388 -19.85 8.61 35.99
N LYS A 389 -19.06 8.25 34.98
CA LYS A 389 -18.83 6.88 34.55
C LYS A 389 -17.40 6.43 34.85
N LYS A 390 -17.21 5.12 34.75
CA LYS A 390 -15.96 4.42 34.95
C LYS A 390 -15.75 3.43 33.81
N ASP A 391 -14.50 3.27 33.39
CA ASP A 391 -14.06 2.25 32.45
C ASP A 391 -13.81 0.91 33.15
N PHE A 392 -13.39 -0.10 32.39
CA PHE A 392 -12.92 -1.34 32.99
C PHE A 392 -11.56 -1.14 33.68
N ASP A 393 -11.30 -1.92 34.72
CA ASP A 393 -10.06 -1.81 35.52
C ASP A 393 -8.94 -2.69 34.94
N GLY A 394 -9.32 -3.87 34.45
CA GLY A 394 -8.40 -4.87 33.94
C GLY A 394 -8.60 -5.16 32.45
N LEU A 395 -7.51 -5.44 31.75
CA LEU A 395 -7.51 -5.85 30.35
C LEU A 395 -6.50 -6.97 30.11
N TYR A 396 -6.95 -8.05 29.49
CA TYR A 396 -6.07 -9.03 28.87
C TYR A 396 -6.15 -8.93 27.34
N LEU A 397 -4.98 -8.83 26.71
CA LEU A 397 -4.78 -8.78 25.27
C LEU A 397 -4.19 -10.10 24.78
N GLY A 398 -5.04 -11.02 24.35
CA GLY A 398 -4.61 -12.27 23.72
C GLY A 398 -4.02 -12.07 22.33
N GLU A 399 -3.27 -13.06 21.84
CA GLU A 399 -2.63 -13.03 20.52
C GLU A 399 -3.63 -12.68 19.40
N ILE A 400 -3.23 -11.79 18.47
CA ILE A 400 -4.02 -11.37 17.30
C ILE A 400 -3.43 -12.01 16.03
N THR A 401 -4.23 -12.82 15.32
CA THR A 401 -3.77 -13.67 14.20
C THR A 401 -4.47 -13.33 12.88
N TYR A 402 -5.64 -12.67 12.91
CA TYR A 402 -6.41 -12.30 11.72
C TYR A 402 -5.98 -10.95 11.14
N VAL A 403 -4.67 -10.79 10.93
CA VAL A 403 -4.11 -9.57 10.33
C VAL A 403 -4.24 -9.60 8.81
N ILE A 404 -4.05 -10.79 8.24
CA ILE A 404 -4.12 -11.11 6.81
C ILE A 404 -4.98 -12.36 6.65
N GLU A 405 -5.70 -12.47 5.55
CA GLU A 405 -6.51 -13.65 5.23
C GLU A 405 -5.64 -14.90 5.20
N SER A 406 -6.08 -15.94 5.92
CA SER A 406 -5.30 -17.18 6.08
C SER A 406 -5.60 -18.15 4.95
N LEU A 407 -4.58 -18.53 4.18
CA LEU A 407 -4.72 -19.59 3.17
C LEU A 407 -4.98 -20.98 3.78
N SER A 408 -4.79 -21.11 5.10
CA SER A 408 -5.07 -22.33 5.85
C SER A 408 -6.52 -22.41 6.35
N ASP A 409 -7.33 -21.36 6.17
CA ASP A 409 -8.73 -21.39 6.59
C ASP A 409 -9.53 -22.43 5.78
N SER A 410 -10.50 -23.08 6.43
CA SER A 410 -11.39 -24.03 5.76
C SER A 410 -12.40 -23.31 4.89
N ASP A 411 -12.84 -22.12 5.32
CA ASP A 411 -13.94 -21.36 4.73
C ASP A 411 -13.41 -20.28 3.78
N PHE A 412 -12.32 -20.56 3.06
CA PHE A 412 -11.68 -19.60 2.16
C PHE A 412 -12.39 -19.59 0.80
N ASP A 413 -13.25 -18.60 0.57
CA ASP A 413 -14.00 -18.44 -0.67
C ASP A 413 -13.47 -17.26 -1.53
N VAL A 414 -14.21 -16.89 -2.57
CA VAL A 414 -13.81 -15.81 -3.50
C VAL A 414 -13.70 -14.46 -2.78
N LYS A 415 -14.53 -14.19 -1.78
CA LYS A 415 -14.47 -12.96 -0.99
C LYS A 415 -13.16 -12.88 -0.20
N GLU A 416 -12.78 -13.95 0.50
CA GLU A 416 -11.50 -14.01 1.22
C GLU A 416 -10.32 -13.93 0.23
N LEU A 417 -10.44 -14.53 -0.95
CA LEU A 417 -9.44 -14.39 -2.02
C LEU A 417 -9.27 -12.94 -2.48
N LEU A 418 -10.37 -12.20 -2.69
CA LEU A 418 -10.32 -10.80 -3.08
C LEU A 418 -9.72 -9.93 -1.97
N ASN A 419 -10.13 -10.13 -0.71
CA ASN A 419 -9.52 -9.47 0.44
C ASN A 419 -8.02 -9.76 0.54
N TYR A 420 -7.64 -11.02 0.34
CA TYR A 420 -6.24 -11.44 0.34
C TYR A 420 -5.46 -10.70 -0.74
N PHE A 421 -5.96 -10.64 -1.98
CA PHE A 421 -5.28 -9.89 -3.05
C PHE A 421 -5.18 -8.40 -2.77
N PHE A 422 -6.19 -7.78 -2.17
CA PHE A 422 -6.10 -6.40 -1.71
C PHE A 422 -4.94 -6.21 -0.71
N GLN A 423 -4.85 -7.09 0.30
CA GLN A 423 -3.77 -7.04 1.29
C GLN A 423 -2.39 -7.24 0.64
N ILE A 424 -2.28 -8.14 -0.34
CA ILE A 424 -1.04 -8.35 -1.11
C ILE A 424 -0.67 -7.12 -1.95
N GLU A 425 -1.64 -6.46 -2.59
CA GLU A 425 -1.41 -5.22 -3.34
C GLU A 425 -0.94 -4.08 -2.42
N TYR A 426 -1.56 -3.90 -1.25
CA TYR A 426 -1.12 -2.93 -0.25
C TYR A 426 0.32 -3.18 0.19
N LEU A 427 0.67 -4.43 0.53
CA LEU A 427 2.04 -4.77 0.94
C LEU A 427 3.06 -4.53 -0.18
N ALA A 428 2.68 -4.76 -1.44
CA ALA A 428 3.55 -4.51 -2.59
C ALA A 428 3.76 -3.01 -2.83
N LYS A 429 2.72 -2.18 -2.66
CA LYS A 429 2.81 -0.72 -2.76
C LYS A 429 3.46 -0.05 -1.54
N SER A 430 3.42 -0.68 -0.37
CA SER A 430 4.28 -0.32 0.76
C SER A 430 5.72 -0.80 0.60
N TYR A 431 6.03 -1.56 -0.45
CA TYR A 431 7.35 -2.13 -0.72
C TYR A 431 7.83 -3.15 0.34
N GLU A 432 6.91 -3.68 1.14
CA GLU A 432 7.19 -4.68 2.17
C GLU A 432 7.36 -6.09 1.56
N ILE A 433 6.87 -6.26 0.33
CA ILE A 433 7.10 -7.43 -0.52
C ILE A 433 7.57 -6.99 -1.90
N SER A 434 8.41 -7.81 -2.51
CA SER A 434 8.83 -7.62 -3.91
C SER A 434 7.72 -8.03 -4.88
N ILE A 435 7.79 -7.61 -6.15
CA ILE A 435 6.88 -8.11 -7.20
C ILE A 435 6.89 -9.64 -7.32
N ASN A 436 8.04 -10.28 -7.09
CA ASN A 436 8.19 -11.72 -7.22
C ASN A 436 7.46 -12.42 -6.08
N GLU A 437 7.59 -11.89 -4.87
CA GLU A 437 6.84 -12.34 -3.70
C GLU A 437 5.34 -12.09 -3.88
N LYS A 438 4.93 -10.93 -4.42
CA LYS A 438 3.55 -10.62 -4.81
C LYS A 438 2.99 -11.68 -5.79
N ASN A 439 3.66 -11.92 -6.91
CA ASN A 439 3.23 -12.90 -7.92
C ASN A 439 3.15 -14.32 -7.34
N TYR A 440 4.12 -14.68 -6.50
CA TYR A 440 4.10 -15.95 -5.78
C TYR A 440 2.87 -16.06 -4.87
N LEU A 441 2.57 -15.04 -4.07
CA LEU A 441 1.42 -15.02 -3.15
C LEU A 441 0.08 -15.03 -3.90
N ILE A 442 -0.04 -14.27 -5.00
CA ILE A 442 -1.23 -14.30 -5.86
C ILE A 442 -1.48 -15.72 -6.39
N ASN A 443 -0.45 -16.38 -6.93
CA ASN A 443 -0.58 -17.76 -7.40
C ASN A 443 -1.04 -18.70 -6.29
N ARG A 444 -0.57 -18.49 -5.05
CA ARG A 444 -0.95 -19.32 -3.89
C ARG A 444 -2.40 -19.12 -3.48
N GLY A 445 -2.92 -17.89 -3.56
CA GLY A 445 -4.35 -17.62 -3.39
C GLY A 445 -5.20 -18.34 -4.44
N LEU A 446 -4.77 -18.30 -5.71
CA LEU A 446 -5.46 -18.99 -6.82
C LEU A 446 -5.41 -20.53 -6.68
N GLN A 447 -4.30 -21.08 -6.21
CA GLN A 447 -4.19 -22.51 -5.92
C GLN A 447 -5.16 -22.93 -4.81
N LYS A 448 -5.29 -22.10 -3.76
CA LYS A 448 -6.19 -22.37 -2.63
C LYS A 448 -7.65 -22.43 -3.06
N ILE A 449 -8.14 -21.48 -3.88
CA ILE A 449 -9.53 -21.51 -4.38
C ILE A 449 -9.78 -22.69 -5.32
N SER A 450 -8.72 -23.21 -5.96
CA SER A 450 -8.76 -24.41 -6.81
C SER A 450 -8.67 -25.72 -6.02
N ASN A 451 -8.84 -25.68 -4.69
CA ASN A 451 -8.73 -26.81 -3.77
C ASN A 451 -7.36 -27.52 -3.76
N GLU A 452 -6.29 -26.87 -4.21
CA GLU A 452 -4.94 -27.38 -4.05
C GLU A 452 -4.46 -27.22 -2.61
N LYS A 453 -3.57 -28.11 -2.16
CA LYS A 453 -2.92 -27.96 -0.85
C LYS A 453 -1.89 -26.83 -0.90
N VAL A 454 -2.10 -25.82 -0.06
CA VAL A 454 -1.23 -24.64 0.02
C VAL A 454 -0.65 -24.53 1.44
N TYR A 455 0.65 -24.19 1.54
CA TYR A 455 1.30 -23.84 2.82
C TYR A 455 0.88 -22.45 3.30
N SER A 456 0.92 -22.24 4.60
CA SER A 456 0.47 -21.01 5.26
C SER A 456 1.28 -19.76 4.86
N ASN A 457 0.61 -18.61 4.92
CA ASN A 457 1.14 -17.26 4.67
C ASN A 457 1.50 -16.51 5.96
N LEU A 458 1.79 -17.24 7.05
CA LEU A 458 2.02 -16.68 8.39
C LEU A 458 3.17 -15.68 8.43
N LYS A 459 4.18 -15.81 7.57
CA LYS A 459 5.31 -14.87 7.47
C LYS A 459 4.90 -13.43 7.12
N LEU A 460 3.68 -13.22 6.62
CA LEU A 460 3.21 -11.88 6.33
C LEU A 460 2.83 -11.10 7.60
N ILE A 461 2.64 -11.76 8.74
CA ILE A 461 2.32 -11.09 10.01
C ILE A 461 3.49 -10.22 10.52
N THR A 462 4.72 -10.54 10.11
CA THR A 462 5.93 -9.82 10.53
C THR A 462 6.24 -8.59 9.66
N LYS A 463 5.44 -8.34 8.63
CA LYS A 463 5.56 -7.16 7.76
C LYS A 463 5.10 -5.91 8.54
N GLU A 464 5.70 -4.76 8.27
CA GLU A 464 5.45 -3.53 9.04
C GLU A 464 3.98 -3.09 9.00
N SER A 465 3.30 -3.11 7.85
CA SER A 465 1.85 -2.80 7.80
C SER A 465 1.01 -3.78 8.61
N SER A 466 1.42 -5.05 8.68
CA SER A 466 0.78 -6.08 9.51
C SER A 466 0.99 -5.81 10.99
N ARG A 467 2.21 -5.52 11.41
CA ARG A 467 2.56 -5.13 12.79
C ARG A 467 1.85 -3.85 13.22
N ARG A 468 1.74 -2.88 12.33
CA ARG A 468 0.98 -1.65 12.56
C ARG A 468 -0.53 -1.91 12.66
N LYS A 469 -1.09 -2.88 11.92
CA LYS A 469 -2.49 -3.32 12.10
C LYS A 469 -2.72 -4.01 13.44
N LEU A 470 -1.73 -4.73 13.96
CA LEU A 470 -1.76 -5.21 15.35
C LEU A 470 -1.78 -4.03 16.32
N LEU A 471 -0.89 -3.05 16.11
CA LEU A 471 -0.81 -1.84 16.93
C LEU A 471 -2.13 -1.06 16.93
N THR A 472 -2.79 -0.87 15.77
CA THR A 472 -4.10 -0.17 15.72
C THR A 472 -5.14 -0.87 16.58
N THR A 473 -5.20 -2.20 16.51
CA THR A 473 -6.11 -3.02 17.33
C THR A 473 -5.80 -2.90 18.83
N VAL A 474 -4.50 -2.90 19.19
CA VAL A 474 -4.06 -2.77 20.59
C VAL A 474 -4.37 -1.39 21.15
N ILE A 475 -4.08 -0.31 20.41
CA ILE A 475 -4.42 1.06 20.83
C ILE A 475 -5.93 1.21 21.05
N GLN A 476 -6.74 0.69 20.15
CA GLN A 476 -8.21 0.72 20.31
C GLN A 476 -8.69 -0.08 21.52
N ALA A 477 -8.03 -1.19 21.85
CA ALA A 477 -8.37 -2.02 23.01
C ALA A 477 -7.93 -1.37 24.33
N VAL A 478 -6.68 -0.90 24.42
CA VAL A 478 -6.13 -0.20 25.60
C VAL A 478 -6.83 1.13 25.83
N GLY A 479 -7.14 1.87 24.76
CA GLY A 479 -7.89 3.13 24.81
C GLY A 479 -9.33 3.00 25.29
N ARG A 480 -9.80 1.80 25.67
CA ARG A 480 -11.06 1.60 26.40
C ARG A 480 -10.91 1.83 27.89
N LEU A 481 -9.69 1.79 28.41
CA LEU A 481 -9.39 2.04 29.81
C LEU A 481 -9.19 3.53 30.09
N SER A 482 -9.05 4.38 29.06
CA SER A 482 -8.69 5.80 29.16
C SER A 482 -9.83 6.79 28.88
N ARG A 483 -11.08 6.34 28.71
CA ARG A 483 -12.19 7.18 28.21
C ARG A 483 -12.90 8.01 29.27
N THR A 484 -12.83 7.60 30.53
CA THR A 484 -13.48 8.21 31.70
C THR A 484 -12.45 8.73 32.69
N PHE A 485 -12.85 9.66 33.56
CA PHE A 485 -11.96 10.30 34.53
C PHE A 485 -11.92 9.58 35.87
N ASN A 486 -12.92 8.77 36.19
CA ASN A 486 -12.89 7.95 37.40
C ASN A 486 -12.07 6.68 37.15
N LYS A 487 -11.00 6.50 37.92
CA LYS A 487 -10.08 5.37 37.84
C LYS A 487 -9.99 4.62 39.16
N ASN A 488 -9.76 3.32 39.03
CA ASN A 488 -9.18 2.50 40.09
C ASN A 488 -7.73 2.17 39.72
N GLU A 489 -7.15 1.16 40.36
CA GLU A 489 -5.97 0.49 39.84
C GLU A 489 -6.26 -0.11 38.46
N ILE A 490 -5.35 0.12 37.52
CA ILE A 490 -5.42 -0.39 36.15
C ILE A 490 -4.46 -1.57 36.04
N SER A 491 -4.92 -2.68 35.45
CA SER A 491 -4.09 -3.87 35.22
C SER A 491 -4.17 -4.33 33.77
N ILE A 492 -3.02 -4.39 33.07
CA ILE A 492 -2.95 -4.81 31.68
C ILE A 492 -2.04 -6.04 31.57
N LEU A 493 -2.59 -7.15 31.07
CA LEU A 493 -1.83 -8.34 30.73
C LEU A 493 -1.81 -8.49 29.21
N ILE A 494 -0.63 -8.54 28.61
CA ILE A 494 -0.48 -8.73 27.15
C ILE A 494 0.18 -10.08 26.85
N SER A 495 -0.34 -10.80 25.85
CA SER A 495 0.32 -12.00 25.36
C SER A 495 1.72 -11.64 24.85
N ASP A 496 2.74 -12.39 25.28
CA ASP A 496 4.13 -12.20 24.88
C ASP A 496 4.33 -12.28 23.36
N ASN A 497 3.57 -13.15 22.67
CA ASN A 497 3.58 -13.22 21.21
C ASN A 497 3.06 -11.94 20.56
N LEU A 498 2.02 -11.33 21.15
CA LEU A 498 1.47 -10.07 20.66
C LEU A 498 2.46 -8.93 20.91
N LEU A 499 3.01 -8.85 22.12
CA LEU A 499 3.98 -7.83 22.52
C LEU A 499 5.20 -7.82 21.58
N LYS A 500 5.80 -8.99 21.32
CA LYS A 500 6.97 -9.14 20.41
C LYS A 500 6.70 -8.69 18.96
N ASN A 501 5.44 -8.69 18.53
CA ASN A 501 5.07 -8.28 17.18
C ASN A 501 4.69 -6.79 17.08
N LEU A 502 4.56 -6.05 18.19
CA LEU A 502 4.31 -4.61 18.13
C LEU A 502 5.52 -3.84 17.56
N PRO A 503 5.30 -2.79 16.75
CA PRO A 503 6.39 -2.00 16.19
C PRO A 503 6.93 -0.99 17.22
N TYR A 504 8.15 -1.24 17.72
CA TYR A 504 8.81 -0.40 18.74
C TYR A 504 9.00 1.05 18.27
N ASP A 505 9.41 1.26 17.02
CA ASP A 505 9.71 2.60 16.50
C ASP A 505 8.48 3.48 16.41
N ASP A 506 7.39 2.97 15.83
CA ASP A 506 6.11 3.69 15.78
C ASP A 506 5.63 4.07 17.19
N LEU A 507 5.73 3.15 18.16
CA LEU A 507 5.34 3.43 19.54
C LEU A 507 6.25 4.47 20.21
N LYS A 508 7.56 4.40 19.97
CA LYS A 508 8.52 5.37 20.51
C LYS A 508 8.25 6.77 19.95
N GLU A 509 8.04 6.89 18.64
CA GLU A 509 7.70 8.15 17.98
C GLU A 509 6.40 8.74 18.55
N MET A 510 5.35 7.91 18.70
CA MET A 510 4.09 8.34 19.30
C MET A 510 4.25 8.77 20.78
N LYS A 511 5.10 8.09 21.55
CA LYS A 511 5.40 8.45 22.94
C LYS A 511 6.12 9.79 23.01
N ASP A 512 7.15 9.98 22.20
CA ASP A 512 7.96 11.19 22.18
C ASP A 512 7.13 12.41 21.69
N ALA A 513 6.14 12.17 20.83
CA ALA A 513 5.16 13.18 20.40
C ALA A 513 4.01 13.41 21.40
N GLY A 514 3.95 12.71 22.53
CA GLY A 514 2.87 12.84 23.53
C GLY A 514 1.51 12.33 23.06
N LEU A 515 1.48 11.38 22.12
CA LEU A 515 0.25 10.85 21.52
C LEU A 515 -0.23 9.54 22.18
N LEU A 516 0.58 8.93 23.04
CA LEU A 516 0.20 7.73 23.77
C LEU A 516 -0.44 8.07 25.11
N THR A 517 -1.57 7.43 25.40
CA THR A 517 -2.18 7.45 26.74
C THR A 517 -1.28 6.78 27.77
N MET A 518 -1.36 7.16 29.05
CA MET A 518 -0.62 6.55 30.15
C MET A 518 -0.71 5.00 30.20
N GLU A 519 -1.89 4.44 29.91
CA GLU A 519 -2.08 2.99 29.83
C GLU A 519 -1.25 2.35 28.71
N MET A 520 -1.13 3.02 27.56
CA MET A 520 -0.35 2.54 26.42
C MET A 520 1.15 2.74 26.63
N ILE A 521 1.56 3.80 27.33
CA ILE A 521 2.96 3.99 27.76
C ILE A 521 3.41 2.81 28.62
N SER A 522 2.57 2.36 29.56
CA SER A 522 2.90 1.20 30.40
C SER A 522 3.05 -0.12 29.61
N VAL A 523 2.39 -0.25 28.45
CA VAL A 523 2.58 -1.38 27.53
C VAL A 523 3.88 -1.23 26.73
N PHE A 524 4.19 -0.01 26.29
CA PHE A 524 5.45 0.29 25.60
C PHE A 524 6.68 -0.03 26.47
N GLU A 525 6.62 0.25 27.77
CA GLU A 525 7.70 -0.05 28.73
C GLU A 525 8.02 -1.54 28.88
N LEU A 526 7.13 -2.43 28.42
CA LEU A 526 7.39 -3.88 28.39
C LEU A 526 8.21 -4.32 27.16
N LEU A 527 8.34 -3.46 26.14
CA LEU A 527 9.06 -3.83 24.92
C LEU A 527 10.57 -3.86 25.18
N PRO A 528 11.28 -4.90 24.69
CA PRO A 528 12.74 -4.92 24.77
C PRO A 528 13.34 -3.81 23.90
N ASP A 529 14.43 -3.19 24.38
CA ASP A 529 15.19 -2.22 23.60
C ASP A 529 15.75 -2.84 22.30
N LYS A 530 15.88 -1.97 21.29
CA LYS A 530 15.96 -2.31 19.87
C LYS A 530 17.05 -3.36 19.52
N SER A 531 16.63 -4.40 18.78
CA SER A 531 17.49 -5.43 18.19
C SER A 531 17.87 -5.14 16.73
N GLU A 532 18.96 -5.74 16.26
CA GLU A 532 19.49 -5.72 14.87
C GLU A 532 18.45 -6.11 13.78
N ILE A 533 17.36 -6.76 14.17
CA ILE A 533 16.31 -7.26 13.27
C ILE A 533 15.62 -6.10 12.53
N SER A 534 15.37 -4.97 13.22
CA SER A 534 14.70 -3.79 12.63
C SER A 534 15.48 -3.18 11.45
N GLN A 535 16.80 -3.08 11.59
CA GLN A 535 17.69 -2.54 10.56
C GLN A 535 17.67 -3.43 9.30
N SER A 536 17.73 -4.75 9.48
CA SER A 536 17.73 -5.70 8.36
C SER A 536 16.43 -5.70 7.55
N VAL A 537 15.28 -5.50 8.22
CA VAL A 537 13.96 -5.39 7.57
C VAL A 537 13.87 -4.09 6.78
N SER A 538 14.36 -2.98 7.35
CA SER A 538 14.41 -1.68 6.67
C SER A 538 15.22 -1.75 5.37
N ASP A 539 16.43 -2.32 5.42
CA ASP A 539 17.29 -2.47 4.24
C ASP A 539 16.67 -3.37 3.15
N LYS A 540 15.90 -4.38 3.55
CA LYS A 540 15.16 -5.22 2.60
C LYS A 540 14.00 -4.46 1.96
N ASN A 541 13.22 -3.74 2.75
CA ASN A 541 12.10 -2.93 2.25
C ASN A 541 12.59 -1.82 1.31
N ARG A 542 13.72 -1.19 1.62
CA ARG A 542 14.34 -0.19 0.74
C ARG A 542 14.75 -0.76 -0.61
N ARG A 543 15.34 -1.97 -0.64
CA ARG A 543 15.67 -2.66 -1.90
C ARG A 543 14.42 -3.04 -2.69
N ASN A 544 13.38 -3.53 -2.02
CA ASN A 544 12.09 -3.79 -2.65
C ASN A 544 11.46 -2.49 -3.20
N ASN A 545 11.58 -1.37 -2.49
CA ASN A 545 11.08 -0.06 -2.91
C ASN A 545 11.70 0.37 -4.24
N ALA A 546 13.03 0.37 -4.29
CA ALA A 546 13.77 0.72 -5.50
C ALA A 546 13.39 -0.17 -6.70
N LYS A 547 13.28 -1.48 -6.46
CA LYS A 547 12.89 -2.46 -7.49
C LYS A 547 11.46 -2.28 -7.98
N ASN A 548 10.49 -2.25 -7.06
CA ASN A 548 9.07 -2.14 -7.41
C ASN A 548 8.77 -0.80 -8.11
N ARG A 549 9.36 0.32 -7.64
CA ARG A 549 9.22 1.64 -8.32
C ARG A 549 9.75 1.60 -9.74
N ASN A 550 10.88 0.92 -9.96
CA ASN A 550 11.45 0.78 -11.29
C ASN A 550 10.55 -0.02 -12.24
N GLU A 551 10.01 -1.14 -11.79
CA GLU A 551 9.10 -1.97 -12.58
C GLU A 551 7.77 -1.25 -12.85
N ASP A 552 7.23 -0.54 -11.86
CA ASP A 552 6.05 0.31 -12.02
C ASP A 552 6.30 1.43 -13.05
N CYS A 553 7.49 2.05 -13.02
CA CYS A 553 7.91 3.04 -14.01
C CYS A 553 8.01 2.46 -15.42
N GLU A 554 8.65 1.29 -15.57
CA GLU A 554 8.79 0.63 -16.87
C GLU A 554 7.43 0.33 -17.50
N LEU A 555 6.51 -0.24 -16.70
CA LEU A 555 5.14 -0.49 -17.13
C LEU A 555 4.41 0.80 -17.49
N PHE A 556 4.71 1.92 -16.81
CA PHE A 556 4.03 3.20 -17.00
C PHE A 556 4.42 3.80 -18.33
N VAL A 557 5.73 3.86 -18.59
CA VAL A 557 6.28 4.32 -19.88
C VAL A 557 5.80 3.41 -21.01
N TYR A 558 5.83 2.08 -20.82
CA TYR A 558 5.31 1.15 -21.82
C TYR A 558 3.82 1.42 -22.14
N ARG A 559 3.00 1.73 -21.14
CA ARG A 559 1.58 2.06 -21.36
C ARG A 559 1.43 3.36 -22.15
N ILE A 560 2.19 4.39 -21.84
CA ILE A 560 2.16 5.65 -22.60
C ILE A 560 2.50 5.37 -24.07
N LEU A 561 3.59 4.64 -24.32
CA LEU A 561 4.05 4.32 -25.67
C LEU A 561 3.10 3.39 -26.43
N SER A 562 2.46 2.43 -25.76
CA SER A 562 1.51 1.50 -26.40
C SER A 562 0.14 2.13 -26.67
N SER A 563 -0.36 2.97 -25.76
CA SER A 563 -1.61 3.73 -25.95
C SER A 563 -1.51 4.64 -27.18
N PHE A 564 -0.31 5.19 -27.42
CA PHE A 564 -0.02 5.97 -28.61
C PHE A 564 0.00 5.12 -29.90
N ARG A 565 0.53 3.89 -29.86
CA ARG A 565 0.60 3.03 -31.06
C ARG A 565 -0.77 2.53 -31.52
N GLN A 566 -1.76 2.45 -30.61
CA GLN A 566 -3.09 1.90 -30.90
C GLN A 566 -4.13 2.96 -31.25
N ALA A 567 -3.91 4.22 -30.87
CA ALA A 567 -4.79 5.34 -31.17
C ALA A 567 -3.90 6.53 -31.52
N GLU A 568 -4.23 7.27 -32.59
CA GLU A 568 -3.64 8.57 -32.96
C GLU A 568 -3.96 9.62 -31.87
N ASN A 569 -3.57 9.35 -30.62
CA ASN A 569 -4.00 10.04 -29.44
C ASN A 569 -2.92 11.04 -29.04
N TYR A 570 -3.07 12.27 -29.54
CA TYR A 570 -2.19 13.40 -29.24
C TYR A 570 -1.94 13.60 -27.73
N GLU A 571 -2.90 13.26 -26.86
CA GLU A 571 -2.75 13.38 -25.41
C GLU A 571 -1.64 12.46 -24.84
N SER A 572 -1.45 11.26 -25.39
CA SER A 572 -0.42 10.31 -24.91
C SER A 572 1.00 10.73 -25.31
N GLY A 573 1.16 11.40 -26.46
CA GLY A 573 2.45 11.98 -26.87
C GLY A 573 2.87 13.12 -25.92
N GLN A 574 1.91 13.95 -25.53
CA GLN A 574 2.15 15.02 -24.56
C GLN A 574 2.55 14.47 -23.18
N ASP A 575 1.89 13.43 -22.67
CA ASP A 575 2.24 12.84 -21.38
C ASP A 575 3.67 12.25 -21.36
N TYR A 576 4.18 11.76 -22.51
CA TYR A 576 5.57 11.31 -22.64
C TYR A 576 6.57 12.47 -22.67
N ASP A 577 6.27 13.53 -23.41
CA ASP A 577 7.12 14.73 -23.46
C ASP A 577 7.13 15.46 -22.11
N ASP A 578 6.00 15.50 -21.40
CA ASP A 578 5.88 16.02 -20.03
C ASP A 578 6.77 15.24 -19.05
N LEU A 579 6.79 13.90 -19.15
CA LEU A 579 7.69 13.04 -18.36
C LEU A 579 9.15 13.39 -18.63
N ARG A 580 9.53 13.48 -19.91
CA ARG A 580 10.91 13.78 -20.33
C ARG A 580 11.39 15.13 -19.84
N GLU A 581 10.54 16.15 -19.97
CA GLU A 581 10.81 17.50 -19.48
C GLU A 581 10.92 17.53 -17.96
N SER A 582 10.05 16.80 -17.25
CA SER A 582 10.08 16.71 -15.79
C SER A 582 11.38 16.09 -15.28
N VAL A 583 11.82 14.95 -15.84
CA VAL A 583 13.07 14.31 -15.38
C VAL A 583 14.32 15.10 -15.75
N LEU A 584 14.26 15.87 -16.85
CA LEU A 584 15.34 16.79 -17.24
C LEU A 584 15.48 17.94 -16.23
N LYS A 585 14.35 18.53 -15.81
CA LYS A 585 14.31 19.63 -14.82
C LYS A 585 14.64 19.16 -13.41
N HIS A 586 14.23 17.94 -13.06
CA HIS A 586 14.30 17.41 -11.70
C HIS A 586 15.05 16.07 -11.68
N PRO A 587 16.36 16.02 -11.97
CA PRO A 587 17.10 14.76 -11.92
C PRO A 587 17.17 14.17 -10.50
N VAL A 588 17.10 15.04 -9.49
CA VAL A 588 17.01 14.73 -8.06
C VAL A 588 15.92 15.61 -7.47
N LEU A 589 15.01 15.02 -6.70
CA LEU A 589 13.98 15.72 -5.93
C LEU A 589 14.48 15.96 -4.51
N THR A 590 14.48 17.20 -4.09
CA THR A 590 14.84 17.59 -2.71
C THR A 590 13.71 17.31 -1.73
N GLU A 591 14.02 17.44 -0.44
CA GLU A 591 13.00 17.32 0.61
C GLU A 591 11.89 18.37 0.40
N GLY A 592 10.62 17.94 0.45
CA GLY A 592 9.46 18.77 0.15
C GLY A 592 9.17 19.00 -1.35
N GLU A 593 10.11 18.70 -2.25
CA GLU A 593 9.90 18.85 -3.69
C GLU A 593 9.06 17.67 -4.22
N GLN A 594 7.98 18.01 -4.94
CA GLN A 594 7.08 17.04 -5.56
C GLN A 594 6.85 17.37 -7.03
N THR A 595 7.03 16.36 -7.88
CA THR A 595 6.55 16.33 -9.25
C THR A 595 5.43 15.30 -9.39
N ASP A 596 4.76 15.33 -10.54
CA ASP A 596 3.78 14.33 -10.92
C ASP A 596 4.35 12.91 -11.06
N TYR A 597 5.68 12.77 -11.10
CA TYR A 597 6.39 11.49 -11.25
C TYR A 597 7.24 11.15 -10.02
N SER A 598 6.98 11.79 -8.87
CA SER A 598 7.73 11.59 -7.61
C SER A 598 7.78 10.13 -7.14
N GLU A 599 6.79 9.32 -7.51
CA GLU A 599 6.76 7.89 -7.20
C GLU A 599 7.86 7.08 -7.91
N PHE A 600 8.48 7.62 -8.95
CA PHE A 600 9.59 6.97 -9.65
C PHE A 600 10.96 7.43 -9.14
N TYR A 601 11.02 8.13 -8.01
CA TYR A 601 12.27 8.52 -7.36
C TYR A 601 12.54 7.66 -6.12
N ILE A 602 13.82 7.43 -5.82
CA ILE A 602 14.34 6.51 -4.80
C ILE A 602 15.20 7.30 -3.81
N GLU A 603 15.01 7.05 -2.51
CA GLU A 603 15.82 7.62 -1.44
C GLU A 603 17.25 7.08 -1.43
N MET A 604 18.23 7.98 -1.32
CA MET A 604 19.65 7.66 -1.38
C MET A 604 20.36 7.94 -0.04
N ASP A 605 21.44 7.21 0.24
CA ASP A 605 22.36 7.51 1.36
C ASP A 605 23.50 8.46 0.97
N GLY A 606 23.53 8.87 -0.29
CA GLY A 606 24.59 9.65 -0.91
C GLY A 606 24.22 10.01 -2.35
N PRO A 607 25.17 10.49 -3.17
CA PRO A 607 24.88 11.00 -4.51
C PRO A 607 24.63 9.92 -5.57
N GLU A 608 24.78 8.64 -5.20
CA GLU A 608 24.74 7.50 -6.12
C GLU A 608 24.11 6.25 -5.49
N TYR A 609 23.54 5.40 -6.34
CA TYR A 609 23.19 4.02 -6.01
C TYR A 609 23.56 3.10 -7.18
N TRP A 610 23.57 1.81 -6.93
CA TRP A 610 23.99 0.82 -7.92
C TRP A 610 22.93 -0.25 -8.14
N ILE A 611 22.87 -0.75 -9.36
CA ILE A 611 22.09 -1.92 -9.73
C ILE A 611 22.98 -3.00 -10.31
N SER A 612 22.65 -4.28 -10.10
CA SER A 612 23.31 -5.36 -10.83
C SER A 612 22.93 -5.34 -12.31
N SER A 613 23.80 -5.91 -13.16
CA SER A 613 23.62 -5.93 -14.62
C SER A 613 22.68 -7.05 -15.13
N ASP A 614 22.07 -7.80 -14.22
CA ASP A 614 21.17 -8.91 -14.55
C ASP A 614 19.80 -8.43 -15.02
N LYS A 615 19.06 -9.32 -15.71
CA LYS A 615 17.66 -9.08 -16.12
C LYS A 615 16.73 -8.75 -14.94
N ASN A 616 17.04 -9.28 -13.75
CA ASN A 616 16.35 -8.97 -12.50
C ASN A 616 17.33 -8.31 -11.54
N PRO A 617 17.56 -6.99 -11.67
CA PRO A 617 18.66 -6.33 -10.97
C PRO A 617 18.44 -6.31 -9.45
N ASN A 618 19.53 -6.56 -8.72
CA ASN A 618 19.63 -6.26 -7.30
C ASN A 618 19.98 -4.78 -7.13
N TYR A 619 19.48 -4.15 -6.07
CA TYR A 619 19.73 -2.74 -5.75
C TYR A 619 20.67 -2.62 -4.55
N TYR A 620 21.65 -1.72 -4.67
CA TYR A 620 22.67 -1.49 -3.66
C TYR A 620 22.82 0.01 -3.39
N PHE A 621 22.83 0.36 -2.11
CA PHE A 621 23.02 1.75 -1.65
C PHE A 621 24.41 1.98 -1.06
N LYS A 622 25.24 0.92 -1.02
CA LYS A 622 26.65 0.93 -0.61
C LYS A 622 27.44 0.01 -1.53
N LYS A 623 28.55 0.51 -2.08
CA LYS A 623 29.34 -0.16 -3.11
C LYS A 623 30.04 -1.44 -2.61
N ASP A 624 30.49 -1.46 -1.36
CA ASP A 624 31.32 -2.53 -0.78
C ASP A 624 30.54 -3.83 -0.46
N MET A 625 29.29 -3.95 -0.92
CA MET A 625 28.38 -5.02 -0.53
C MET A 625 28.34 -6.21 -1.52
N THR A 626 29.07 -6.17 -2.64
CA THR A 626 28.98 -7.23 -3.66
C THR A 626 30.17 -7.31 -4.62
N ASN A 627 30.38 -8.50 -5.20
CA ASN A 627 31.32 -8.77 -6.30
C ASN A 627 30.63 -8.72 -7.68
N GLU A 628 29.35 -8.38 -7.75
CA GLU A 628 28.59 -8.30 -9.00
C GLU A 628 29.05 -7.13 -9.88
N SER A 629 28.84 -7.26 -11.20
CA SER A 629 29.04 -6.15 -12.14
C SER A 629 27.90 -5.14 -11.99
N LEU A 630 28.25 -3.94 -11.52
CA LEU A 630 27.30 -2.90 -11.14
C LEU A 630 27.19 -1.78 -12.19
N ILE A 631 25.95 -1.33 -12.42
CA ILE A 631 25.63 -0.10 -13.13
C ILE A 631 25.37 0.98 -12.09
N GLU A 632 26.14 2.05 -12.14
CA GLU A 632 26.00 3.21 -11.27
C GLU A 632 24.94 4.17 -11.80
N ILE A 633 24.08 4.64 -10.90
CA ILE A 633 23.07 5.66 -11.16
C ILE A 633 23.49 6.92 -10.39
N SER A 634 24.07 7.88 -11.11
CA SER A 634 24.67 9.09 -10.54
C SER A 634 24.82 10.17 -11.61
N GLU A 635 25.14 11.40 -11.21
CA GLU A 635 25.53 12.47 -12.15
C GLU A 635 26.70 12.03 -13.05
N ARG A 636 27.70 11.36 -12.45
CA ARG A 636 28.91 10.94 -13.15
C ARG A 636 28.61 9.98 -14.29
N SER A 637 27.67 9.05 -14.11
CA SER A 637 27.29 8.07 -15.14
C SER A 637 26.24 8.58 -16.13
N SER A 638 25.76 9.81 -15.95
CA SER A 638 24.66 10.42 -16.73
C SER A 638 25.09 11.08 -18.04
N THR A 639 26.40 11.27 -18.26
CA THR A 639 26.99 12.06 -19.36
C THR A 639 26.69 13.57 -19.34
N LEU A 640 25.87 14.06 -18.41
CA LEU A 640 25.67 15.49 -18.17
C LEU A 640 27.00 16.24 -17.94
N PRO A 641 27.93 15.75 -17.09
CA PRO A 641 29.20 16.47 -16.87
C PRO A 641 30.01 16.67 -18.13
N ASP A 642 29.98 15.73 -19.07
CA ASP A 642 30.71 15.82 -20.34
C ASP A 642 30.09 16.89 -21.25
N PHE A 643 28.74 16.95 -21.32
CA PHE A 643 28.03 18.01 -22.04
C PHE A 643 28.26 19.40 -21.45
N MET A 644 28.31 19.52 -20.12
CA MET A 644 28.49 20.81 -19.44
C MET A 644 29.90 21.41 -19.58
N LYS A 645 30.89 20.65 -20.08
CA LYS A 645 32.21 21.18 -20.47
C LYS A 645 32.12 22.09 -21.70
N ASN A 646 31.18 21.84 -22.61
CA ASN A 646 30.97 22.68 -23.78
C ASN A 646 30.21 23.98 -23.39
N PRO A 647 30.76 25.18 -23.65
CA PRO A 647 30.11 26.44 -23.26
C PRO A 647 28.76 26.71 -23.93
N ILE A 648 28.57 26.26 -25.18
CA ILE A 648 27.31 26.44 -25.93
C ILE A 648 26.21 25.61 -25.27
N VAL A 649 26.49 24.33 -25.00
CA VAL A 649 25.54 23.43 -24.35
C VAL A 649 25.22 23.92 -22.94
N ARG A 650 26.23 24.30 -22.16
CA ARG A 650 26.04 24.82 -20.80
C ARG A 650 25.17 26.08 -20.80
N LYS A 651 25.45 27.03 -21.69
CA LYS A 651 24.63 28.25 -21.82
C LYS A 651 23.19 27.90 -22.16
N TYR A 652 22.97 26.99 -23.11
CA TYR A 652 21.63 26.55 -23.50
C TYR A 652 20.83 25.94 -22.34
N PHE A 653 21.47 25.11 -21.50
CA PHE A 653 20.81 24.55 -20.31
C PHE A 653 20.44 25.63 -19.30
N VAL A 654 21.35 26.56 -19.01
CA VAL A 654 21.10 27.68 -18.10
C VAL A 654 19.97 28.59 -18.61
N ASP A 655 20.01 28.95 -19.89
CA ASP A 655 19.01 29.83 -20.51
C ASP A 655 17.60 29.18 -20.52
N ASN A 656 17.50 27.85 -20.49
CA ASN A 656 16.23 27.10 -20.38
C ASN A 656 15.86 26.71 -18.94
N GLY A 657 16.65 27.08 -17.93
CA GLY A 657 16.39 26.76 -16.53
C GLY A 657 16.57 25.28 -16.17
N TRP A 658 17.35 24.53 -16.94
CA TRP A 658 17.67 23.14 -16.63
C TRP A 658 18.93 23.02 -15.75
N PRO A 659 18.97 22.04 -14.83
CA PRO A 659 20.12 21.85 -13.95
C PRO A 659 21.36 21.41 -14.74
N THR A 660 22.51 22.01 -14.40
CA THR A 660 23.82 21.66 -14.97
C THR A 660 24.63 20.73 -14.07
N LYS A 661 24.05 20.29 -12.95
CA LYS A 661 24.63 19.36 -11.97
C LYS A 661 23.52 18.70 -11.15
N PHE A 662 23.78 17.55 -10.56
CA PHE A 662 22.83 16.94 -9.63
C PHE A 662 23.01 17.55 -8.25
N ARG A 663 21.94 17.46 -7.48
CA ARG A 663 22.02 17.65 -6.03
C ARG A 663 22.48 16.37 -5.38
N THR A 664 23.10 16.48 -4.21
CA THR A 664 23.61 15.33 -3.44
C THR A 664 22.68 14.92 -2.31
N ASP A 665 21.65 15.73 -2.05
CA ASP A 665 20.60 15.57 -1.05
C ASP A 665 19.26 15.29 -1.73
N GLY A 666 18.54 14.25 -1.27
CA GLY A 666 17.17 13.94 -1.70
C GLY A 666 17.00 12.58 -2.36
N ARG A 667 16.06 12.52 -3.32
CA ARG A 667 15.64 11.30 -4.02
C ARG A 667 16.05 11.39 -5.49
N ILE A 668 16.68 10.36 -6.04
CA ILE A 668 17.06 10.29 -7.46
C ILE A 668 16.06 9.45 -8.25
N MET A 669 15.89 9.74 -9.53
CA MET A 669 15.04 8.92 -10.40
C MET A 669 15.45 7.44 -10.41
N CYS A 670 14.50 6.53 -10.64
CA CYS A 670 14.74 5.11 -10.75
C CYS A 670 15.59 4.76 -11.98
N SER A 671 16.09 3.52 -12.05
CA SER A 671 17.11 3.16 -13.01
C SER A 671 16.59 3.16 -14.45
N TYR A 672 15.30 2.88 -14.64
CA TYR A 672 14.62 2.97 -15.92
C TYR A 672 14.55 4.41 -16.44
N LEU A 673 14.06 5.35 -15.62
CA LEU A 673 14.07 6.77 -15.98
C LEU A 673 15.48 7.26 -16.28
N PHE A 674 16.45 6.93 -15.42
CA PHE A 674 17.83 7.34 -15.61
C PHE A 674 18.41 6.84 -16.93
N GLN A 675 18.29 5.54 -17.21
CA GLN A 675 18.95 4.91 -18.35
C GLN A 675 18.26 5.23 -19.68
N PHE A 676 16.93 5.19 -19.72
CA PHE A 676 16.19 5.23 -20.97
C PHE A 676 15.55 6.59 -21.27
N ILE A 677 15.30 7.42 -20.26
CA ILE A 677 14.60 8.70 -20.44
C ILE A 677 15.57 9.87 -20.26
N TYR A 678 16.17 10.01 -19.07
CA TYR A 678 17.01 11.14 -18.70
C TYR A 678 18.26 11.26 -19.59
N LYS A 679 19.02 10.18 -19.74
CA LYS A 679 20.22 10.19 -20.58
C LYS A 679 19.92 10.50 -22.05
N ALA A 680 18.77 10.03 -22.55
CA ALA A 680 18.33 10.30 -23.91
C ALA A 680 17.99 11.79 -24.09
N ILE A 681 17.14 12.36 -23.22
CA ILE A 681 16.74 13.77 -23.34
C ILE A 681 17.93 14.73 -23.14
N VAL A 682 18.87 14.44 -22.23
CA VAL A 682 20.08 15.26 -22.04
C VAL A 682 20.93 15.27 -23.31
N ALA A 683 21.14 14.10 -23.91
CA ALA A 683 21.88 13.98 -25.18
C ALA A 683 21.19 14.79 -26.29
N GLU A 684 19.88 14.59 -26.48
CA GLU A 684 19.11 15.33 -27.49
C GLU A 684 19.21 16.85 -27.30
N LYS A 685 19.03 17.36 -26.08
CA LYS A 685 19.12 18.81 -25.81
C LYS A 685 20.52 19.35 -26.06
N ALA A 686 21.57 18.59 -25.76
CA ALA A 686 22.94 18.97 -26.09
C ALA A 686 23.17 19.01 -27.62
N GLY A 687 22.64 18.03 -28.36
CA GLY A 687 22.71 18.00 -29.82
C GLY A 687 22.02 19.20 -30.47
N ILE A 688 20.81 19.55 -30.01
CA ILE A 688 20.07 20.74 -30.45
C ILE A 688 20.88 22.01 -30.18
N ALA A 689 21.39 22.18 -28.95
CA ALA A 689 22.15 23.35 -28.56
C ALA A 689 23.33 23.60 -29.51
N ILE A 690 24.04 22.54 -29.90
CA ILE A 690 25.17 22.62 -30.83
C ILE A 690 24.68 22.95 -32.24
N LEU A 691 23.73 22.19 -32.79
CA LEU A 691 23.31 22.36 -34.18
C LEU A 691 22.59 23.69 -34.42
N GLU A 692 21.69 24.12 -33.54
CA GLU A 692 21.00 25.41 -33.69
C GLU A 692 21.97 26.58 -33.59
N ASN A 693 22.93 26.52 -32.66
CA ASN A 693 23.93 27.57 -32.48
C ASN A 693 24.90 27.66 -33.67
N GLN A 694 25.40 26.51 -34.15
CA GLN A 694 26.46 26.47 -35.16
C GLN A 694 25.93 26.59 -36.59
N LEU A 695 24.71 26.10 -36.85
CA LEU A 695 24.10 26.12 -38.19
C LEU A 695 23.07 27.24 -38.36
N ASN A 696 22.71 27.95 -37.28
CA ASN A 696 21.65 28.95 -37.27
C ASN A 696 20.32 28.42 -37.83
N ILE A 697 20.00 27.17 -37.47
CA ILE A 697 18.73 26.51 -37.80
C ILE A 697 17.86 26.41 -36.54
N LYS A 698 16.57 26.14 -36.74
CA LYS A 698 15.65 25.82 -35.64
C LYS A 698 15.06 24.44 -35.83
N LEU A 699 15.44 23.51 -34.97
CA LEU A 699 14.95 22.14 -34.97
C LEU A 699 13.61 22.09 -34.25
N LYS A 700 12.68 21.27 -34.76
CA LYS A 700 11.40 21.02 -34.10
C LYS A 700 11.33 19.56 -33.66
N ARG A 701 10.68 19.31 -32.52
CA ARG A 701 10.39 17.93 -32.08
C ARG A 701 9.62 17.22 -33.19
N PHE A 702 10.10 16.06 -33.61
CA PHE A 702 9.41 15.27 -34.63
C PHE A 702 8.02 14.87 -34.11
N SER A 703 6.97 15.32 -34.79
CA SER A 703 5.58 15.20 -34.31
C SER A 703 4.60 14.97 -35.46
N LYS A 704 4.89 13.98 -36.31
CA LYS A 704 3.98 13.57 -37.39
C LYS A 704 2.94 12.58 -36.88
N GLU A 705 1.67 12.86 -37.17
CA GLU A 705 0.52 12.02 -36.80
C GLU A 705 0.71 10.58 -37.31
N GLY A 706 0.52 9.58 -36.45
CA GLY A 706 0.77 8.17 -36.74
C GLY A 706 2.25 7.73 -36.72
N PHE A 707 3.22 8.64 -36.55
CA PHE A 707 4.66 8.33 -36.67
C PHE A 707 5.52 8.80 -35.47
N PHE A 708 4.94 8.95 -34.28
CA PHE A 708 5.70 9.33 -33.07
C PHE A 708 6.85 8.37 -32.75
N GLU A 709 7.87 8.88 -32.05
CA GLU A 709 9.06 8.13 -31.62
C GLU A 709 9.92 7.55 -32.78
N LYS A 710 9.61 7.89 -34.06
CA LYS A 710 10.41 7.42 -35.20
C LYS A 710 11.79 8.10 -35.27
N PHE A 711 11.80 9.41 -35.06
CA PHE A 711 12.97 10.28 -35.01
C PHE A 711 12.86 11.28 -33.83
N ASP A 712 13.98 11.92 -33.46
CA ASP A 712 14.01 12.87 -32.35
C ASP A 712 13.54 14.26 -32.81
N TYR A 713 14.14 14.78 -33.88
CA TYR A 713 13.87 16.13 -34.38
C TYR A 713 13.74 16.18 -35.90
N GLU A 714 13.12 17.25 -36.38
CA GLU A 714 12.98 17.55 -37.81
C GLU A 714 13.38 18.98 -38.15
N PHE A 715 13.69 19.16 -39.43
CA PHE A 715 13.89 20.43 -40.10
C PHE A 715 13.18 20.41 -41.46
N MET A 716 12.76 21.59 -41.94
CA MET A 716 12.01 21.75 -43.19
C MET A 716 10.74 20.88 -43.28
N ASN A 717 9.90 20.92 -42.24
CA ASN A 717 8.62 20.19 -42.16
C ASN A 717 8.77 18.68 -42.44
N GLY A 718 9.70 18.02 -41.75
CA GLY A 718 9.91 16.58 -41.85
C GLY A 718 10.73 16.10 -43.05
N GLN A 719 11.19 16.99 -43.94
CA GLN A 719 12.06 16.58 -45.05
C GLN A 719 13.44 16.11 -44.58
N ILE A 720 13.95 16.72 -43.51
CA ILE A 720 15.21 16.33 -42.87
C ILE A 720 14.89 15.93 -41.43
N VAL A 721 15.37 14.75 -41.03
CA VAL A 721 15.15 14.19 -39.69
C VAL A 721 16.47 13.89 -38.99
N PHE A 722 16.48 13.98 -37.67
CA PHE A 722 17.66 13.82 -36.82
C PHE A 722 17.37 12.80 -35.72
N ASP A 723 18.35 11.91 -35.48
CA ASP A 723 18.36 10.91 -34.42
C ASP A 723 19.69 11.00 -33.66
N PHE A 724 19.63 11.43 -32.40
CA PHE A 724 20.80 11.67 -31.57
C PHE A 724 21.16 10.43 -30.76
N LYS A 725 22.45 10.08 -30.77
CA LYS A 725 23.01 8.90 -30.11
C LYS A 725 24.17 9.28 -29.21
N ASN A 726 24.45 8.42 -28.23
CA ASN A 726 25.59 8.54 -27.33
C ASN A 726 26.24 7.17 -27.10
N TRP A 727 26.80 6.60 -28.17
CA TRP A 727 27.41 5.27 -28.16
C TRP A 727 28.81 5.34 -27.54
N LYS A 728 29.13 4.37 -26.66
CA LYS A 728 30.46 4.27 -26.03
C LYS A 728 31.53 3.70 -26.97
N ASN A 729 31.15 2.76 -27.83
CA ASN A 729 32.00 2.14 -28.85
C ASN A 729 31.33 2.30 -30.21
N PHE A 730 32.06 2.78 -31.21
CA PHE A 730 31.55 3.04 -32.55
C PHE A 730 31.67 1.81 -33.49
N ASP A 731 32.22 0.69 -33.01
CA ASP A 731 32.39 -0.59 -33.73
C ASP A 731 31.08 -1.39 -33.87
N LYS A 732 29.99 -0.77 -34.33
CA LYS A 732 28.72 -1.46 -34.60
C LYS A 732 28.62 -1.94 -36.05
N GLU A 733 27.95 -3.06 -36.28
CA GLU A 733 27.42 -3.43 -37.60
C GLU A 733 26.31 -2.43 -37.98
N PHE A 734 26.65 -1.44 -38.80
CA PHE A 734 25.74 -0.36 -39.18
C PHE A 734 24.65 -0.80 -40.16
N GLU A 735 24.81 -1.92 -40.86
CA GLU A 735 23.85 -2.38 -41.87
C GLU A 735 22.44 -2.53 -41.31
N GLN A 736 22.29 -3.18 -40.14
CA GLN A 736 20.98 -3.36 -39.52
C GLN A 736 20.34 -2.04 -39.06
N GLU A 737 21.16 -1.06 -38.63
CA GLU A 737 20.66 0.25 -38.19
C GLU A 737 20.28 1.12 -39.39
N ILE A 738 21.09 1.09 -40.46
CA ILE A 738 20.80 1.74 -41.74
C ILE A 738 19.49 1.21 -42.32
N ASP A 739 19.28 -0.10 -42.34
CA ASP A 739 18.04 -0.71 -42.83
C ASP A 739 16.82 -0.27 -42.01
N ARG A 740 16.95 -0.21 -40.67
CA ARG A 740 15.87 0.27 -39.80
C ARG A 740 15.55 1.74 -40.04
N VAL A 741 16.58 2.58 -40.13
CA VAL A 741 16.42 4.03 -40.34
C VAL A 741 15.88 4.32 -41.74
N SER A 742 16.30 3.57 -42.75
CA SER A 742 15.79 3.67 -44.12
C SER A 742 14.29 3.41 -44.16
N LYS A 743 13.83 2.30 -43.55
CA LYS A 743 12.39 1.99 -43.42
C LYS A 743 11.62 3.09 -42.70
N LYS A 744 12.13 3.58 -41.56
CA LYS A 744 11.52 4.70 -40.82
C LYS A 744 11.45 5.97 -41.67
N LEU A 745 12.49 6.26 -42.46
CA LEU A 745 12.58 7.44 -43.31
C LEU A 745 11.55 7.39 -44.44
N ASP A 746 11.37 6.21 -45.05
CA ASP A 746 10.33 5.96 -46.06
C ASP A 746 8.92 6.13 -45.48
N GLU A 747 8.65 5.55 -44.30
CA GLU A 747 7.36 5.68 -43.60
C GLU A 747 6.97 7.15 -43.36
N VAL A 748 7.94 8.00 -43.02
CA VAL A 748 7.68 9.43 -42.75
C VAL A 748 7.73 10.30 -44.01
N ASN A 749 7.99 9.73 -45.19
CA ASN A 749 8.24 10.45 -46.45
C ASN A 749 9.39 11.49 -46.33
N GLY A 750 10.42 11.17 -45.55
CA GLY A 750 11.59 12.04 -45.39
C GLY A 750 12.61 11.88 -46.51
N LYS A 751 13.34 12.96 -46.81
CA LYS A 751 14.38 12.98 -47.84
C LYS A 751 15.75 12.59 -47.30
N LYS A 752 16.10 13.07 -46.10
CA LYS A 752 17.41 12.85 -45.49
C LYS A 752 17.31 12.60 -43.98
N ALA A 753 18.05 11.61 -43.49
CA ALA A 753 18.21 11.31 -42.07
C ALA A 753 19.64 11.52 -41.60
N PHE A 754 19.82 12.15 -40.45
CA PHE A 754 21.10 12.26 -39.76
C PHE A 754 21.08 11.42 -38.49
N ILE A 755 21.95 10.41 -38.41
CA ILE A 755 22.22 9.65 -37.20
C ILE A 755 23.49 10.22 -36.58
N ILE A 756 23.36 10.91 -35.44
CA ILE A 756 24.43 11.73 -34.88
C ILE A 756 24.84 11.19 -33.53
N ASN A 757 26.01 10.55 -33.46
CA ASN A 757 26.65 10.29 -32.19
C ASN A 757 27.28 11.60 -31.66
N LEU A 758 26.98 11.97 -30.41
CA LEU A 758 27.36 13.29 -29.88
C LEU A 758 28.81 13.36 -29.42
N ILE A 759 29.27 12.34 -28.68
CA ILE A 759 30.62 12.30 -28.10
C ILE A 759 31.44 11.21 -28.79
N GLY A 760 32.63 11.55 -29.27
CA GLY A 760 33.59 10.57 -29.81
C GLY A 760 34.98 11.17 -30.01
N ASP A 761 35.93 10.32 -30.41
CA ASP A 761 37.36 10.68 -30.44
C ASP A 761 37.77 11.52 -31.66
N GLY A 762 36.80 12.01 -32.46
CA GLY A 762 37.01 13.02 -33.51
C GLY A 762 37.81 12.58 -34.74
N SER A 763 38.37 11.37 -34.73
CA SER A 763 39.30 10.85 -35.74
C SER A 763 38.66 10.32 -37.02
N TYR A 764 37.33 10.22 -37.07
CA TYR A 764 36.62 9.57 -38.16
C TYR A 764 35.68 10.50 -38.91
N LEU A 765 35.66 10.36 -40.23
CA LEU A 765 34.80 11.13 -41.13
C LEU A 765 33.35 10.61 -41.09
N PRO A 766 32.34 11.49 -41.29
CA PRO A 766 30.98 11.04 -41.54
C PRO A 766 30.94 10.21 -42.82
N TYR A 767 30.08 9.20 -42.85
CA TYR A 767 29.81 8.43 -44.06
C TYR A 767 28.32 8.40 -44.34
N GLU A 768 27.99 8.10 -45.58
CA GLU A 768 26.66 8.27 -46.15
C GLU A 768 26.31 7.05 -47.00
N THR A 769 25.03 6.72 -47.07
CA THR A 769 24.53 5.65 -47.94
C THR A 769 24.69 6.02 -49.42
N ASN A 770 24.74 5.02 -50.31
CA ASN A 770 24.93 5.23 -51.75
C ASN A 770 23.84 6.10 -52.39
N ASP A 771 22.63 6.10 -51.84
CA ASP A 771 21.50 6.93 -52.27
C ASP A 771 21.50 8.35 -51.67
N GLU A 772 22.52 8.67 -50.86
CA GLU A 772 22.67 9.93 -50.14
C GLU A 772 21.52 10.28 -49.19
N ARG A 773 20.71 9.31 -48.77
CA ARG A 773 19.55 9.56 -47.90
C ARG A 773 19.88 9.50 -46.41
N ILE A 774 20.90 8.75 -46.00
CA ILE A 774 21.24 8.56 -44.58
C ILE A 774 22.69 8.95 -44.35
N VAL A 775 22.92 9.88 -43.42
CA VAL A 775 24.25 10.36 -43.02
C VAL A 775 24.50 9.92 -41.58
N ILE A 776 25.61 9.22 -41.34
CA ILE A 776 26.05 8.82 -40.00
C ILE A 776 27.22 9.69 -39.58
N VAL A 777 27.02 10.44 -38.50
CA VAL A 777 28.01 11.36 -37.92
C VAL A 777 28.54 10.76 -36.62
N GLN A 778 29.86 10.64 -36.54
CA GLN A 778 30.50 9.84 -35.48
C GLN A 778 30.72 10.61 -34.17
N SER A 779 30.79 11.95 -34.24
CA SER A 779 30.91 12.84 -33.08
C SER A 779 30.52 14.27 -33.45
N LEU A 780 29.86 15.00 -32.55
CA LEU A 780 29.77 16.47 -32.61
C LEU A 780 30.82 17.14 -31.74
N MET A 781 31.30 16.47 -30.69
CA MET A 781 32.33 16.96 -29.80
C MET A 781 33.16 15.83 -29.19
N ASN A 782 34.30 16.17 -28.61
CA ASN A 782 35.12 15.25 -27.82
C ASN A 782 34.73 15.28 -26.31
N LYS A 783 35.38 14.45 -25.49
CA LYS A 783 35.16 14.37 -24.03
C LYS A 783 35.56 15.62 -23.25
N ASP A 784 36.30 16.54 -23.87
CA ASP A 784 36.67 17.84 -23.29
C ASP A 784 35.67 18.94 -23.66
N GLY A 785 34.61 18.60 -24.41
CA GLY A 785 33.58 19.53 -24.86
C GLY A 785 34.01 20.38 -26.06
N ILE A 786 35.09 20.03 -26.76
CA ILE A 786 35.55 20.72 -27.97
C ILE A 786 34.76 20.19 -29.17
N LEU A 787 34.19 21.10 -29.97
CA LEU A 787 33.39 20.75 -31.15
C LEU A 787 34.23 20.15 -32.28
N ASN A 788 33.61 19.25 -33.04
CA ASN A 788 34.16 18.73 -34.30
C ASN A 788 33.65 19.57 -35.47
N ASP A 789 34.33 20.68 -35.76
CA ASP A 789 33.96 21.61 -36.83
C ASP A 789 33.94 20.96 -38.22
N GLY A 790 34.69 19.88 -38.43
CA GLY A 790 34.67 19.11 -39.68
C GLY A 790 33.31 18.44 -39.90
N ASN A 791 32.82 17.73 -38.88
CA ASN A 791 31.54 17.06 -38.91
C ASN A 791 30.36 18.05 -38.97
N ILE A 792 30.45 19.16 -38.23
CA ILE A 792 29.41 20.20 -38.25
C ILE A 792 29.31 20.85 -39.65
N ARG A 793 30.45 21.19 -40.27
CA ARG A 793 30.47 21.70 -41.65
C ARG A 793 29.94 20.69 -42.66
N TYR A 794 30.19 19.40 -42.44
CA TYR A 794 29.64 18.34 -43.28
C TYR A 794 28.11 18.28 -43.19
N ILE A 795 27.54 18.33 -41.99
CA ILE A 795 26.08 18.40 -41.78
C ILE A 795 25.51 19.63 -42.49
N ALA A 796 26.11 20.81 -42.29
CA ALA A 796 25.69 22.06 -42.94
C ALA A 796 25.62 21.93 -44.47
N LYS A 797 26.67 21.35 -45.08
CA LYS A 797 26.74 21.10 -46.52
C LYS A 797 25.61 20.18 -46.99
N ARG A 798 25.33 19.10 -46.27
CA ARG A 798 24.28 18.13 -46.65
C ARG A 798 22.87 18.67 -46.46
N ILE A 799 22.64 19.51 -45.44
CA ILE A 799 21.37 20.24 -45.28
C ILE A 799 21.14 21.18 -46.48
N ALA A 800 22.16 21.97 -46.86
CA ALA A 800 22.07 22.91 -47.98
C ALA A 800 21.83 22.23 -49.34
N GLN A 801 22.26 20.98 -49.52
CA GLN A 801 22.01 20.20 -50.74
C GLN A 801 20.60 19.57 -50.80
N THR A 802 19.94 19.44 -49.65
CA THR A 802 18.59 18.85 -49.54
C THR A 802 17.50 19.92 -49.56
N SER A 803 17.88 21.15 -49.17
CA SER A 803 17.06 22.36 -49.23
C SER A 803 16.89 22.84 -50.66
#